data_AF-A0A158R0S2-F1
#
_entry.id   AF-A0A158R0S2-F1
#
_cell.length_a   1.000
_cell.length_b   1.000
_cell.length_c   1.000
_cell.angle_alpha   90.00
_cell.angle_beta   90.00
_cell.angle_gamma   90.00
#
_symmetry.space_group_name_H-M   'P 1'
#
loop_
_entity.id
_entity.type
_entity.pdbx_description
1 polymer ?
#
loop_
_entity_poly.entity_id
_entity_poly.type
_entity_poly.pdbx_seq_one_letter_code
_entity_poly.pdbx_strand_id
1 'polypeptide(L)'
;MVTRCWVIVSLLTLYRITLTEKPPGKEEHPQFYAVEGQVASANFTRYELMFPEPLRIVVQSLEGDADIYFSYTNKKVSFELDKHDASSTTCGLDYIDVKSSPRPSYLGVYGHPSKNMSSYRLLIMVTPDGNFENPEFIDRWSELTEKPTDEGRHGHPVYIDILSVAVYDCTMVMYDLVVASNANLSAHVLFPESDQLATVVSTASLIQANPFPMYVNTVIVRLADAFKDGSNALRMTIARVLSECRSHLSLVFSGSEIFKRFLSVSHSNDPVARAMTLQVLASLAPISPESKQVHHLIVESMGAENAGEFQAACHAMSAFAHLSSDFSSTIIGQLSEMLLAEETTYDRKAQIVKVFANMKATVASVKEVFALSNRLLETTTFNELICPLLDSTTSLAEATRYAIPEQLDLLMEVVLGCHGDNAPVCMSTLQNIARLAKHSHVWREDHLKKLYQLKTRVSRDPKTYLRYLDVLVGLTKRARPGLIVGLHETINELGNLGQNECMQIRIRYLQISCNILCRVPNERKWQLLCGPFLDTIEYELPTKLAVVLYRTLARFLCCSEVPREQVMQVLSSILKMPTSHGNISQLIDFCCQISCHLPFLVGRLHKWAKEVVEKERRFFSPSLAFLLLAPSVQLTEDVNTFMEGSDLDRYVVARVAFRNGHWRRAALPNLKAICTDRLSLENCEWILALQELAASQTNEFSVSALFEQNKHLYRAHSILKSLAQSSQHETAFSFSSDWVACLLYSSDAALQIASAVSPTLSWCKHPLSAAVVLRVKRALIACDFGITRACQAWLRLARSSFGADEESIEFLALQHKQCALVQYAVQCMTGRQASDNSTHTQLLLEQLRSASSQIAQLAKNDEGITMQSLKHFIETLQALYTYPLYMPRFFFQQMYSTNIQMSVSIHSQIKDNISVSTTETIPIQVDGVISTTHTVPVHSLIITASMHFPTMPATCNMEFSVEFIDGEQGKRWVSDTTACLKVDVKDA
;
A
#
# COMPACT_ATOMS: atom_id res chain seq x y z
N MET A 1 -23.77 6.08 19.50
CA MET A 1 -22.30 5.94 19.34
C MET A 1 -21.56 6.95 20.21
N VAL A 2 -21.77 8.25 20.01
CA VAL A 2 -21.19 9.35 20.84
C VAL A 2 -21.34 9.14 22.36
N THR A 3 -22.49 8.67 22.83
CA THR A 3 -22.73 8.36 24.25
C THR A 3 -21.88 7.22 24.82
N ARG A 4 -21.38 6.28 24.01
CA ARG A 4 -20.42 5.25 24.48
C ARG A 4 -19.00 5.81 24.53
N CYS A 5 -18.62 6.67 23.59
CA CYS A 5 -17.32 7.36 23.65
C CYS A 5 -17.22 8.29 24.86
N TRP A 6 -18.29 8.99 25.23
CA TRP A 6 -18.31 9.81 26.45
C TRP A 6 -18.11 8.99 27.72
N VAL A 7 -18.74 7.82 27.87
CA VAL A 7 -18.51 6.94 29.03
C VAL A 7 -17.05 6.46 29.09
N ILE A 8 -16.45 6.10 27.94
CA ILE A 8 -15.04 5.67 27.88
C ILE A 8 -14.09 6.84 28.20
N VAL A 9 -14.32 8.04 27.68
CA VAL A 9 -13.50 9.22 27.98
C VAL A 9 -13.67 9.67 29.45
N SER A 10 -14.88 9.55 30.02
CA SER A 10 -15.12 9.81 31.44
C SER A 10 -14.45 8.79 32.37
N LEU A 11 -14.42 7.50 31.99
CA LEU A 11 -13.69 6.46 32.72
C LEU A 11 -12.17 6.65 32.62
N LEU A 12 -11.65 6.98 31.43
CA LEU A 12 -10.23 7.25 31.23
C LEU A 12 -9.76 8.53 31.95
N THR A 13 -10.61 9.56 32.05
CA THR A 13 -10.29 10.77 32.83
C THR A 13 -10.39 10.54 34.34
N LEU A 14 -11.37 9.76 34.84
CA LEU A 14 -11.36 9.31 36.24
C LEU A 14 -10.09 8.51 36.57
N TYR A 15 -9.73 7.55 35.71
CA TYR A 15 -8.55 6.70 35.92
C TYR A 15 -7.23 7.48 35.92
N ARG A 16 -7.11 8.51 35.06
CA ARG A 16 -5.94 9.40 35.04
C ARG A 16 -5.84 10.28 36.29
N ILE A 17 -6.97 10.73 36.85
CA ILE A 17 -7.00 11.52 38.09
C ILE A 17 -6.58 10.65 39.29
N THR A 18 -7.04 9.39 39.36
CA THR A 18 -6.62 8.44 40.40
C THR A 18 -5.14 8.01 40.35
N LEU A 19 -4.44 8.28 39.24
CA LEU A 19 -3.00 7.98 39.09
C LEU A 19 -2.07 9.15 39.43
N THR A 20 -2.60 10.33 39.75
CA THR A 20 -1.79 11.53 40.04
C THR A 20 -1.76 11.98 41.50
N GLU A 21 -2.51 11.32 42.39
CA GLU A 21 -2.41 11.53 43.84
C GLU A 21 -1.61 10.40 44.49
N LYS A 22 -0.43 10.74 45.02
CA LYS A 22 0.34 9.86 45.92
C LYS A 22 -0.31 9.95 47.30
N PRO A 23 -0.98 8.91 47.84
CA PRO A 23 -1.48 8.96 49.21
C PRO A 23 -0.28 8.97 50.17
N PRO A 24 -0.21 9.90 51.14
CA PRO A 24 0.88 9.91 52.11
C PRO A 24 0.66 8.84 53.17
N GLY A 25 1.72 8.08 53.49
CA GLY A 25 1.78 7.22 54.68
C GLY A 25 0.85 6.00 54.68
N LYS A 26 1.28 4.91 54.06
CA LYS A 26 0.97 3.56 54.54
C LYS A 26 2.28 2.90 54.96
N GLU A 27 2.30 2.33 56.15
CA GLU A 27 3.41 1.48 56.60
C GLU A 27 3.47 0.26 55.67
N GLU A 28 4.63 0.02 55.05
CA GLU A 28 4.78 -1.05 54.07
C GLU A 28 4.98 -2.39 54.78
N HIS A 29 3.88 -3.11 55.01
CA HIS A 29 3.94 -4.45 55.60
C HIS A 29 4.62 -5.46 54.65
N PRO A 30 5.44 -6.39 55.18
CA PRO A 30 6.05 -7.45 54.37
C PRO A 30 5.00 -8.31 53.66
N GLN A 31 5.28 -8.67 52.41
CA GLN A 31 4.45 -9.60 51.64
C GLN A 31 4.98 -11.02 51.79
N PHE A 32 4.07 -12.00 51.90
CA PHE A 32 4.41 -13.41 52.12
C PHE A 32 3.79 -14.29 51.04
N TYR A 33 4.58 -15.21 50.49
CA TYR A 33 4.16 -16.22 49.52
C TYR A 33 4.52 -17.61 50.03
N ALA A 34 3.52 -18.45 50.28
CA ALA A 34 3.72 -19.83 50.76
C ALA A 34 3.37 -20.85 49.66
N VAL A 35 4.19 -21.91 49.54
CA VAL A 35 4.01 -23.02 48.59
C VAL A 35 4.39 -24.32 49.28
N GLU A 36 3.53 -25.34 49.22
CA GLU A 36 3.90 -26.71 49.60
C GLU A 36 4.36 -27.50 48.36
N GLY A 37 5.37 -28.35 48.53
CA GLY A 37 5.98 -29.10 47.43
C GLY A 37 6.50 -30.47 47.85
N GLN A 38 6.76 -31.31 46.85
CA GLN A 38 7.44 -32.60 47.03
C GLN A 38 8.55 -32.72 45.97
N VAL A 39 9.69 -33.25 46.38
CA VAL A 39 10.85 -33.49 45.51
C VAL A 39 11.37 -34.91 45.72
N ALA A 40 11.64 -35.62 44.62
CA ALA A 40 12.16 -36.98 44.67
C ALA A 40 13.66 -37.01 45.03
N SER A 41 14.12 -38.14 45.55
CA SER A 41 15.53 -38.40 45.82
C SER A 41 16.46 -37.96 44.68
N ALA A 42 17.51 -37.20 45.02
CA ALA A 42 18.51 -36.66 44.10
C ALA A 42 17.96 -35.77 42.96
N ASN A 43 16.74 -35.24 43.07
CA ASN A 43 16.11 -34.38 42.07
C ASN A 43 15.87 -32.94 42.59
N PHE A 44 15.51 -32.02 41.70
CA PHE A 44 15.30 -30.61 41.99
C PHE A 44 13.92 -30.12 41.54
N THR A 45 13.20 -29.42 42.43
CA THR A 45 12.16 -28.47 42.04
C THR A 45 12.79 -27.09 41.85
N ARG A 46 12.51 -26.39 40.75
CA ARG A 46 13.11 -25.07 40.46
C ARG A 46 12.05 -23.99 40.30
N TYR A 47 12.37 -22.80 40.81
CA TYR A 47 11.53 -21.61 40.84
C TYR A 47 12.32 -20.41 40.26
N GLU A 48 11.61 -19.51 39.60
CA GLU A 48 12.19 -18.29 39.00
C GLU A 48 11.57 -17.07 39.69
N LEU A 49 12.40 -16.31 40.39
CA LEU A 49 12.01 -15.26 41.31
C LEU A 49 12.26 -13.89 40.66
N MET A 50 11.16 -13.17 40.43
CA MET A 50 11.12 -11.88 39.72
C MET A 50 11.03 -10.65 40.63
N PHE A 51 10.76 -10.83 41.92
CA PHE A 51 10.55 -9.75 42.89
C PHE A 51 11.74 -8.76 42.91
N PRO A 52 11.56 -7.47 42.58
CA PRO A 52 12.67 -6.52 42.52
C PRO A 52 13.24 -6.17 43.90
N GLU A 53 12.46 -6.33 44.98
CA GLU A 53 12.84 -6.04 46.36
C GLU A 53 13.76 -7.11 46.97
N PRO A 54 14.40 -6.82 48.13
CA PRO A 54 15.02 -7.85 48.98
C PRO A 54 14.00 -8.89 49.49
N LEU A 55 14.44 -10.14 49.56
CA LEU A 55 13.58 -11.27 49.91
C LEU A 55 14.28 -12.31 50.79
N ARG A 56 13.59 -12.80 51.82
CA ARG A 56 13.99 -13.95 52.65
C ARG A 56 13.23 -15.18 52.16
N ILE A 57 13.96 -16.17 51.71
CA ILE A 57 13.45 -17.48 51.27
C ILE A 57 13.63 -18.44 52.43
N VAL A 58 12.60 -19.17 52.84
CA VAL A 58 12.63 -20.17 53.91
C VAL A 58 12.06 -21.48 53.37
N VAL A 59 12.73 -22.60 53.62
CA VAL A 59 12.22 -23.95 53.37
C VAL A 59 12.25 -24.76 54.66
N GLN A 60 11.10 -25.31 55.02
CA GLN A 60 10.96 -26.28 56.11
C GLN A 60 10.72 -27.67 55.50
N SER A 61 11.58 -28.63 55.85
CA SER A 61 11.34 -30.05 55.54
C SER A 61 10.22 -30.60 56.43
N LEU A 62 9.17 -31.16 55.84
CA LEU A 62 8.05 -31.80 56.56
C LEU A 62 8.34 -33.30 56.79
N GLU A 63 8.66 -34.01 55.71
CA GLU A 63 9.15 -35.37 55.72
C GLU A 63 10.32 -35.48 54.74
N GLY A 64 11.28 -36.37 55.03
CA GLY A 64 12.50 -36.46 54.24
C GLY A 64 13.55 -35.45 54.70
N ASP A 65 14.22 -34.82 53.75
CA ASP A 65 15.31 -33.84 53.94
C ASP A 65 15.46 -33.04 52.63
N ALA A 66 15.22 -31.72 52.66
CA ALA A 66 15.11 -30.87 51.47
C ALA A 66 15.95 -29.59 51.59
N ASP A 67 17.08 -29.58 50.88
CA ASP A 67 18.06 -28.47 50.87
C ASP A 67 17.65 -27.35 49.89
N ILE A 68 18.18 -26.13 50.08
CA ILE A 68 17.98 -25.01 49.15
C ILE A 68 19.27 -24.47 48.54
N TYR A 69 19.18 -24.16 47.25
CA TYR A 69 20.25 -23.59 46.42
C TYR A 69 19.69 -22.42 45.61
N PHE A 70 20.38 -21.29 45.62
CA PHE A 70 19.94 -20.06 44.97
C PHE A 70 21.03 -19.52 44.04
N SER A 71 20.65 -18.98 42.88
CA SER A 71 21.56 -18.27 41.98
C SER A 71 20.93 -17.00 41.38
N TYR A 72 21.74 -15.95 41.27
CA TYR A 72 21.40 -14.71 40.57
C TYR A 72 21.45 -14.83 39.04
N THR A 73 22.12 -15.85 38.50
CA THR A 73 22.39 -15.94 37.05
C THR A 73 22.15 -17.31 36.44
N ASN A 74 22.27 -18.40 37.20
CA ASN A 74 22.23 -19.76 36.65
C ASN A 74 20.85 -20.43 36.81
N LYS A 75 20.11 -20.48 35.70
CA LYS A 75 18.79 -21.15 35.61
C LYS A 75 18.83 -22.67 35.87
N LYS A 76 20.01 -23.30 35.76
CA LYS A 76 20.23 -24.72 36.09
C LYS A 76 20.83 -24.90 37.49
N VAL A 77 20.41 -24.06 38.45
CA VAL A 77 20.86 -24.12 39.85
C VAL A 77 20.87 -25.57 40.38
N SER A 78 21.99 -25.96 40.98
CA SER A 78 22.22 -27.30 41.54
C SER A 78 23.15 -27.21 42.76
N PHE A 79 23.38 -28.35 43.41
CA PHE A 79 24.28 -28.46 44.57
C PHE A 79 25.77 -28.31 44.21
N GLU A 80 26.11 -28.22 42.92
CA GLU A 80 27.49 -27.99 42.46
C GLU A 80 27.91 -26.55 42.74
N LEU A 81 29.11 -26.35 43.29
CA LEU A 81 29.61 -25.05 43.79
C LEU A 81 29.76 -23.97 42.70
N ASP A 82 29.84 -24.36 41.42
CA ASP A 82 29.88 -23.46 40.25
C ASP A 82 28.48 -23.10 39.73
N LYS A 83 27.41 -23.65 40.33
CA LYS A 83 26.02 -23.54 39.85
C LYS A 83 25.05 -22.90 40.84
N HIS A 84 25.52 -22.47 42.01
CA HIS A 84 24.74 -21.67 42.95
C HIS A 84 25.59 -20.55 43.56
N ASP A 85 24.95 -19.42 43.89
CA ASP A 85 25.56 -18.26 44.54
C ASP A 85 25.35 -18.28 46.07
N ALA A 86 24.32 -18.98 46.54
CA ALA A 86 24.04 -19.22 47.97
C ALA A 86 23.32 -20.56 48.17
N SER A 87 23.47 -21.16 49.35
CA SER A 87 22.79 -22.40 49.74
C SER A 87 22.59 -22.48 51.25
N SER A 88 21.61 -23.28 51.68
CA SER A 88 21.42 -23.69 53.06
C SER A 88 21.02 -25.17 53.05
N THR A 89 21.71 -25.96 53.88
CA THR A 89 21.64 -27.42 53.91
C THR A 89 21.62 -27.87 55.37
N THR A 90 20.43 -27.95 55.98
CA THR A 90 20.28 -28.35 57.39
C THR A 90 19.10 -29.31 57.55
N CYS A 91 19.20 -30.26 58.48
CA CYS A 91 18.15 -31.26 58.73
C CYS A 91 16.92 -30.69 59.46
N GLY A 92 16.45 -29.50 59.08
CA GLY A 92 15.41 -28.74 59.78
C GLY A 92 14.80 -27.63 58.94
N LEU A 93 15.13 -26.38 59.27
CA LEU A 93 14.63 -25.19 58.59
C LEU A 93 15.79 -24.40 57.98
N ASP A 94 15.78 -24.36 56.66
CA ASP A 94 16.77 -23.67 55.84
C ASP A 94 16.25 -22.31 55.40
N TYR A 95 17.12 -21.30 55.34
CA TYR A 95 16.75 -19.99 54.79
C TYR A 95 17.92 -19.27 54.11
N ILE A 96 17.59 -18.42 53.13
CA ILE A 96 18.53 -17.57 52.39
C ILE A 96 17.93 -16.15 52.29
N ASP A 97 18.73 -15.16 52.69
CA ASP A 97 18.42 -13.74 52.51
C ASP A 97 19.05 -13.22 51.21
N VAL A 98 18.20 -12.89 50.25
CA VAL A 98 18.58 -12.43 48.91
C VAL A 98 18.44 -10.91 48.82
N LYS A 99 19.55 -10.23 48.56
CA LYS A 99 19.56 -8.79 48.30
C LYS A 99 18.97 -8.48 46.91
N SER A 100 18.50 -7.26 46.72
CA SER A 100 17.90 -6.83 45.46
C SER A 100 18.93 -6.79 44.32
N SER A 101 18.52 -7.29 43.14
CA SER A 101 19.27 -7.38 41.87
C SER A 101 20.47 -8.36 41.84
N PRO A 102 20.79 -8.93 40.65
CA PRO A 102 19.98 -8.93 39.42
C PRO A 102 18.71 -9.81 39.54
N ARG A 103 17.80 -9.68 38.57
CA ARG A 103 16.58 -10.48 38.37
C ARG A 103 16.40 -10.77 36.86
N PRO A 104 15.82 -11.91 36.42
CA PRO A 104 15.36 -13.06 37.21
C PRO A 104 16.47 -13.66 38.07
N SER A 105 16.07 -14.25 39.18
CA SER A 105 16.93 -15.09 40.01
C SER A 105 16.30 -16.47 40.19
N TYR A 106 17.10 -17.47 40.53
CA TYR A 106 16.73 -18.88 40.40
C TYR A 106 16.91 -19.61 41.72
N LEU A 107 15.85 -20.25 42.21
CA LEU A 107 15.85 -21.07 43.42
C LEU A 107 15.66 -22.53 43.02
N GLY A 108 16.41 -23.44 43.65
CA GLY A 108 16.27 -24.88 43.54
C GLY A 108 16.12 -25.50 44.92
N VAL A 109 15.05 -26.27 45.11
CA VAL A 109 14.85 -27.12 46.29
C VAL A 109 15.25 -28.55 45.89
N TYR A 110 16.15 -29.16 46.66
CA TYR A 110 16.79 -30.44 46.35
C TYR A 110 16.34 -31.54 47.31
N GLY A 111 15.96 -32.71 46.80
CA GLY A 111 15.68 -33.88 47.65
C GLY A 111 16.94 -34.65 47.99
N HIS A 112 17.37 -34.65 49.26
CA HIS A 112 18.62 -35.30 49.64
C HIS A 112 18.61 -36.82 49.36
N PRO A 113 19.67 -37.42 48.77
CA PRO A 113 19.65 -38.81 48.29
C PRO A 113 19.37 -39.89 49.34
N SER A 114 19.58 -39.60 50.63
CA SER A 114 19.30 -40.54 51.74
C SER A 114 17.81 -40.75 52.03
N LYS A 115 16.93 -40.00 51.35
CA LYS A 115 15.46 -40.09 51.45
C LYS A 115 14.89 -40.36 50.07
N ASN A 116 13.87 -41.23 49.96
CA ASN A 116 13.24 -41.55 48.67
C ASN A 116 12.47 -40.36 48.08
N MET A 117 11.87 -39.55 48.95
CA MET A 117 11.12 -38.35 48.62
C MET A 117 11.18 -37.42 49.84
N SER A 118 11.23 -36.11 49.59
CA SER A 118 11.17 -35.07 50.60
C SER A 118 9.98 -34.16 50.33
N SER A 119 9.11 -33.99 51.32
CA SER A 119 8.02 -33.01 51.29
C SER A 119 8.44 -31.76 52.06
N TYR A 120 8.10 -30.58 51.54
CA TYR A 120 8.61 -29.33 52.08
C TYR A 120 7.62 -28.18 51.94
N ARG A 121 7.90 -27.13 52.72
CA ARG A 121 7.15 -25.90 52.87
C ARG A 121 8.05 -24.71 52.54
N LEU A 122 7.82 -24.09 51.38
CA LEU A 122 8.54 -22.91 50.91
C LEU A 122 7.76 -21.64 51.30
N LEU A 123 8.43 -20.69 51.95
CA LEU A 123 7.92 -19.36 52.27
C LEU A 123 8.88 -18.31 51.73
N ILE A 124 8.37 -17.37 50.94
CA ILE A 124 9.13 -16.21 50.44
C ILE A 124 8.53 -14.95 51.07
N MET A 125 9.31 -14.26 51.90
CA MET A 125 8.97 -12.96 52.47
C MET A 125 9.68 -11.86 51.68
N VAL A 126 8.92 -10.90 51.18
CA VAL A 126 9.41 -9.75 50.40
C VAL A 126 9.28 -8.49 51.26
N THR A 127 10.40 -7.81 51.51
CA THR A 127 10.49 -6.60 52.35
C THR A 127 11.05 -5.43 51.55
N PRO A 128 10.33 -4.30 51.39
CA PRO A 128 10.84 -3.14 50.65
C PRO A 128 12.16 -2.58 51.21
N ASP A 129 12.25 -2.45 52.54
CA ASP A 129 13.41 -1.88 53.23
C ASP A 129 14.57 -2.88 53.46
N GLY A 130 14.36 -4.16 53.16
CA GLY A 130 15.36 -5.22 53.41
C GLY A 130 15.68 -5.50 54.89
N ASN A 131 14.91 -4.94 55.84
CA ASN A 131 15.11 -5.19 57.26
C ASN A 131 14.34 -6.44 57.71
N PHE A 132 15.06 -7.53 58.02
CA PHE A 132 14.49 -8.83 58.38
C PHE A 132 14.50 -9.12 59.89
N GLU A 133 14.35 -8.09 60.72
CA GLU A 133 14.35 -8.15 62.19
C GLU A 133 13.06 -8.74 62.78
N ASN A 134 12.92 -10.06 62.71
CA ASN A 134 12.29 -10.93 63.72
C ASN A 134 12.39 -12.40 63.27
N PRO A 135 13.06 -13.30 64.01
CA PRO A 135 13.22 -14.70 63.60
C PRO A 135 12.00 -15.61 63.86
N GLU A 136 10.95 -15.14 64.53
CA GLU A 136 9.82 -15.96 65.02
C GLU A 136 8.59 -15.99 64.06
N PHE A 137 8.79 -15.95 62.74
CA PHE A 137 7.69 -16.15 61.76
C PHE A 137 7.39 -17.62 61.47
N ILE A 138 8.28 -18.54 61.85
CA ILE A 138 8.20 -19.97 61.57
C ILE A 138 6.97 -20.61 62.24
N ASP A 139 6.67 -20.20 63.48
CA ASP A 139 5.58 -20.75 64.28
C ASP A 139 4.18 -20.33 63.80
N ARG A 140 4.07 -19.40 62.84
CA ARG A 140 2.81 -18.88 62.30
C ARG A 140 2.41 -19.48 60.95
N TRP A 141 3.09 -20.52 60.48
CA TRP A 141 2.86 -21.12 59.16
C TRP A 141 1.38 -21.50 58.90
N SER A 142 0.71 -22.03 59.93
CA SER A 142 -0.70 -22.43 59.88
C SER A 142 -1.65 -21.27 59.53
N GLU A 143 -1.41 -20.09 60.12
CA GLU A 143 -2.25 -18.89 59.94
C GLU A 143 -2.13 -18.30 58.53
N LEU A 144 -1.01 -18.55 57.84
CA LEU A 144 -0.76 -18.10 56.47
C LEU A 144 -1.40 -19.01 55.42
N THR A 145 -1.57 -20.30 55.73
CA THR A 145 -2.24 -21.28 54.86
C THR A 145 -3.76 -21.30 54.97
N GLU A 146 -4.33 -20.90 56.11
CA GLU A 146 -5.77 -21.11 56.40
C GLU A 146 -6.70 -19.95 55.99
N LYS A 147 -6.21 -18.88 55.34
CA LYS A 147 -7.13 -17.91 54.72
C LYS A 147 -7.81 -18.53 53.50
N PRO A 148 -9.15 -18.73 53.50
CA PRO A 148 -9.83 -19.18 52.30
C PRO A 148 -9.69 -18.10 51.23
N THR A 149 -9.28 -18.52 50.03
CA THR A 149 -9.19 -17.63 48.86
C THR A 149 -10.59 -17.37 48.30
N ASP A 150 -11.39 -16.59 49.03
CA ASP A 150 -12.54 -15.87 48.48
C ASP A 150 -12.01 -14.76 47.56
N GLU A 151 -11.61 -15.16 46.35
CA GLU A 151 -11.51 -14.39 45.09
C GLU A 151 -10.67 -15.20 44.08
N GLY A 152 -11.30 -16.13 43.36
CA GLY A 152 -11.03 -16.46 41.95
C GLY A 152 -9.62 -16.85 41.47
N ARG A 153 -8.63 -16.99 42.35
CA ARG A 153 -7.23 -17.29 41.98
C ARG A 153 -6.87 -18.73 42.31
N HIS A 154 -7.36 -19.66 41.49
CA HIS A 154 -6.71 -20.97 41.41
C HIS A 154 -5.26 -20.78 40.97
N GLY A 155 -4.34 -21.30 41.80
CA GLY A 155 -2.88 -21.13 41.76
C GLY A 155 -2.29 -20.50 40.51
N HIS A 156 -1.83 -19.26 40.63
CA HIS A 156 -0.69 -18.80 39.83
C HIS A 156 0.48 -19.76 40.11
N PRO A 157 1.02 -20.47 39.11
CA PRO A 157 2.34 -21.05 39.23
C PRO A 157 3.34 -19.90 39.43
N VAL A 158 4.52 -20.20 40.02
CA VAL A 158 5.66 -19.27 40.05
C VAL A 158 6.34 -19.19 38.67
N TYR A 159 5.51 -19.13 37.62
CA TYR A 159 5.87 -19.16 36.20
C TYR A 159 4.74 -18.51 35.39
N ILE A 160 4.93 -17.26 35.00
CA ILE A 160 4.51 -16.59 33.75
C ILE A 160 5.06 -15.16 33.85
N ASP A 161 6.12 -14.87 33.10
CA ASP A 161 6.41 -13.52 32.60
C ASP A 161 7.37 -13.63 31.40
N ILE A 162 6.81 -14.06 30.27
CA ILE A 162 7.39 -13.86 28.94
C ILE A 162 6.39 -12.96 28.22
N LEU A 163 6.85 -11.81 27.70
CA LEU A 163 6.08 -10.73 27.02
C LEU A 163 5.60 -9.54 27.88
N SER A 164 6.44 -9.05 28.79
CA SER A 164 6.47 -7.64 29.23
C SER A 164 7.92 -7.16 29.06
N VAL A 165 8.27 -6.31 28.08
CA VAL A 165 8.18 -4.83 28.11
C VAL A 165 7.77 -4.22 26.75
N ALA A 166 8.02 -4.93 25.64
CA ALA A 166 7.85 -4.41 24.27
C ALA A 166 6.39 -4.33 23.75
N VAL A 167 5.42 -4.68 24.59
CA VAL A 167 4.06 -5.01 24.14
C VAL A 167 3.00 -4.22 24.92
N TYR A 168 3.31 -3.28 25.81
CA TYR A 168 2.30 -2.75 26.76
C TYR A 168 1.03 -2.11 26.12
N ASP A 169 1.13 -1.53 24.92
CA ASP A 169 -0.04 -1.06 24.14
C ASP A 169 -0.71 -2.18 23.32
N CYS A 170 0.03 -3.24 22.98
CA CYS A 170 -0.49 -4.44 22.34
C CYS A 170 -0.96 -5.52 23.33
N THR A 171 -0.63 -5.44 24.64
CA THR A 171 -0.93 -6.49 25.63
C THR A 171 -2.34 -6.41 26.14
N MET A 172 -3.02 -5.26 26.20
CA MET A 172 -4.46 -5.31 26.54
C MET A 172 -5.22 -6.04 25.43
N VAL A 173 -4.89 -5.75 24.17
CA VAL A 173 -5.47 -6.44 22.99
C VAL A 173 -5.03 -7.91 22.92
N MET A 174 -3.74 -8.23 23.09
CA MET A 174 -3.26 -9.61 23.08
C MET A 174 -3.63 -10.40 24.32
N TYR A 175 -3.73 -9.81 25.51
CA TYR A 175 -4.16 -10.54 26.71
C TYR A 175 -5.65 -10.85 26.62
N ASP A 176 -6.50 -9.88 26.26
CA ASP A 176 -7.93 -10.14 26.06
C ASP A 176 -8.17 -11.18 24.94
N LEU A 177 -7.44 -11.11 23.81
CA LEU A 177 -7.60 -12.06 22.70
C LEU A 177 -6.89 -13.40 22.88
N VAL A 178 -5.71 -13.45 23.51
CA VAL A 178 -4.97 -14.71 23.77
C VAL A 178 -5.56 -15.42 24.98
N VAL A 179 -6.10 -14.72 25.99
CA VAL A 179 -6.88 -15.36 27.06
C VAL A 179 -8.24 -15.81 26.53
N ALA A 180 -8.98 -14.99 25.78
CA ALA A 180 -10.24 -15.44 25.17
C ALA A 180 -10.03 -16.62 24.19
N SER A 181 -8.97 -16.61 23.37
CA SER A 181 -8.70 -17.72 22.44
C SER A 181 -8.09 -18.95 23.08
N ASN A 182 -7.15 -18.84 24.03
CA ASN A 182 -6.61 -20.01 24.73
C ASN A 182 -7.66 -20.68 25.63
N ALA A 183 -8.49 -19.91 26.35
CA ALA A 183 -9.55 -20.47 27.19
C ALA A 183 -10.59 -21.21 26.34
N ASN A 184 -11.01 -20.61 25.21
CA ASN A 184 -12.03 -21.21 24.35
C ASN A 184 -11.51 -22.42 23.54
N LEU A 185 -10.28 -22.39 23.00
CA LEU A 185 -9.81 -23.39 22.04
C LEU A 185 -9.11 -24.62 22.65
N SER A 186 -8.60 -24.55 23.89
CA SER A 186 -7.82 -25.66 24.49
C SER A 186 -8.62 -26.58 25.43
N ALA A 187 -9.87 -26.22 25.78
CA ALA A 187 -10.68 -26.92 26.77
C ALA A 187 -11.81 -27.77 26.14
N HIS A 188 -11.49 -28.98 25.69
CA HIS A 188 -12.40 -29.93 25.03
C HIS A 188 -13.65 -30.39 25.83
N VAL A 189 -13.83 -29.94 27.08
CA VAL A 189 -14.81 -30.50 28.03
C VAL A 189 -15.73 -29.43 28.66
N LEU A 190 -15.48 -28.12 28.46
CA LEU A 190 -16.11 -27.05 29.27
C LEU A 190 -16.75 -25.88 28.51
N PHE A 191 -16.63 -25.76 27.18
CA PHE A 191 -17.14 -24.60 26.42
C PHE A 191 -18.06 -24.96 25.24
N PRO A 192 -19.04 -24.12 24.88
CA PRO A 192 -19.91 -24.34 23.72
C PRO A 192 -19.18 -24.21 22.38
N GLU A 193 -19.54 -25.04 21.41
CA GLU A 193 -18.98 -25.01 20.04
C GLU A 193 -19.20 -23.65 19.34
N SER A 194 -20.26 -22.91 19.69
CA SER A 194 -20.55 -21.57 19.17
C SER A 194 -19.41 -20.57 19.42
N ASP A 195 -18.77 -20.66 20.57
CA ASP A 195 -17.87 -19.62 21.08
C ASP A 195 -16.46 -19.85 20.52
N GLN A 196 -16.09 -21.12 20.31
CA GLN A 196 -14.93 -21.52 19.51
C GLN A 196 -15.05 -21.02 18.07
N LEU A 197 -16.20 -21.24 17.42
CA LEU A 197 -16.43 -20.80 16.05
C LEU A 197 -16.39 -19.27 15.93
N ALA A 198 -17.03 -18.53 16.85
CA ALA A 198 -16.98 -17.07 16.91
C ALA A 198 -15.54 -16.55 17.08
N THR A 199 -14.76 -17.20 17.93
CA THR A 199 -13.34 -16.88 18.15
C THR A 199 -12.54 -17.06 16.85
N VAL A 200 -12.64 -18.23 16.20
CA VAL A 200 -11.88 -18.54 14.97
C VAL A 200 -12.22 -17.58 13.84
N VAL A 201 -13.50 -17.24 13.62
CA VAL A 201 -13.92 -16.30 12.57
C VAL A 201 -13.24 -14.92 12.71
N SER A 202 -12.93 -14.47 13.94
CA SER A 202 -12.24 -13.19 14.12
C SER A 202 -10.75 -13.22 13.73
N THR A 203 -10.10 -14.38 13.75
CA THR A 203 -8.62 -14.45 13.62
C THR A 203 -8.06 -13.91 12.29
N ALA A 204 -8.80 -13.99 11.19
CA ALA A 204 -8.38 -13.39 9.92
C ALA A 204 -8.24 -11.86 10.00
N SER A 205 -9.17 -11.17 10.68
CA SER A 205 -9.08 -9.71 10.87
C SER A 205 -7.98 -9.32 11.86
N LEU A 206 -7.69 -10.17 12.84
CA LEU A 206 -6.62 -9.97 13.82
C LEU A 206 -5.22 -10.13 13.20
N ILE A 207 -5.03 -11.12 12.33
CA ILE A 207 -3.82 -11.31 11.52
C ILE A 207 -3.62 -10.13 10.56
N GLN A 208 -4.70 -9.64 9.94
CA GLN A 208 -4.65 -8.46 9.06
C GLN A 208 -4.27 -7.18 9.84
N ALA A 209 -4.77 -7.02 11.06
CA ALA A 209 -4.43 -5.89 11.93
C ALA A 209 -3.01 -5.97 12.52
N ASN A 210 -2.48 -7.19 12.73
CA ASN A 210 -1.19 -7.44 13.40
C ASN A 210 -0.31 -8.42 12.60
N PRO A 211 0.19 -8.05 11.41
CA PRO A 211 0.90 -8.96 10.51
C PRO A 211 2.37 -9.19 10.93
N PHE A 212 2.64 -9.40 12.22
CA PHE A 212 3.98 -9.69 12.74
C PHE A 212 4.27 -11.19 12.64
N PRO A 213 5.43 -11.64 12.12
CA PRO A 213 5.72 -13.06 11.91
C PRO A 213 5.53 -13.93 13.15
N MET A 214 5.99 -13.47 14.32
CA MET A 214 5.80 -14.19 15.59
C MET A 214 4.32 -14.35 15.96
N TYR A 215 3.50 -13.30 15.75
CA TYR A 215 2.08 -13.33 16.05
C TYR A 215 1.35 -14.29 15.11
N VAL A 216 1.54 -14.12 13.80
CA VAL A 216 0.91 -14.97 12.77
C VAL A 216 1.30 -16.43 12.95
N ASN A 217 2.59 -16.74 13.12
CA ASN A 217 3.06 -18.10 13.36
C ASN A 217 2.40 -18.73 14.60
N THR A 218 2.30 -17.98 15.71
CA THR A 218 1.63 -18.45 16.93
C THR A 218 0.15 -18.76 16.69
N VAL A 219 -0.59 -17.87 16.01
CA VAL A 219 -2.01 -18.09 15.69
C VAL A 219 -2.19 -19.31 14.79
N ILE A 220 -1.38 -19.47 13.74
CA ILE A 220 -1.51 -20.62 12.82
C ILE A 220 -1.17 -21.95 13.52
N VAL A 221 -0.19 -21.99 14.43
CA VAL A 221 0.07 -23.19 15.25
C VAL A 221 -1.14 -23.57 16.10
N ARG A 222 -1.80 -22.60 16.74
CA ARG A 222 -3.01 -22.85 17.55
C ARG A 222 -4.21 -23.28 16.72
N LEU A 223 -4.40 -22.72 15.52
CA LEU A 223 -5.40 -23.20 14.57
C LEU A 223 -5.10 -24.64 14.11
N ALA A 224 -3.84 -25.02 13.98
CA ALA A 224 -3.44 -26.40 13.64
C ALA A 224 -3.69 -27.39 14.78
N ASP A 225 -3.46 -27.00 16.05
CA ASP A 225 -3.87 -27.78 17.22
C ASP A 225 -5.40 -27.98 17.25
N ALA A 226 -6.17 -26.89 17.12
CA ALA A 226 -7.64 -26.94 17.14
C ALA A 226 -8.25 -27.73 15.96
N PHE A 227 -7.62 -27.72 14.79
CA PHE A 227 -8.08 -28.50 13.63
C PHE A 227 -7.92 -30.01 13.85
N LYS A 228 -6.82 -30.43 14.49
CA LYS A 228 -6.50 -31.83 14.72
C LYS A 228 -7.61 -32.51 15.51
N ASP A 229 -7.91 -31.99 16.70
CA ASP A 229 -8.83 -32.61 17.65
C ASP A 229 -10.29 -32.13 17.51
N GLY A 230 -10.56 -31.13 16.67
CA GLY A 230 -11.86 -30.45 16.51
C GLY A 230 -12.98 -31.19 15.76
N SER A 231 -14.15 -30.55 15.70
CA SER A 231 -15.31 -30.99 14.89
C SER A 231 -15.14 -30.63 13.40
N ASN A 232 -15.97 -31.20 12.52
CA ASN A 232 -15.97 -30.80 11.11
C ASN A 232 -16.43 -29.36 10.88
N ALA A 233 -17.31 -28.82 11.72
CA ALA A 233 -17.71 -27.41 11.66
C ALA A 233 -16.51 -26.49 11.99
N LEU A 234 -15.73 -26.85 13.02
CA LEU A 234 -14.51 -26.15 13.38
C LEU A 234 -13.46 -26.25 12.27
N ARG A 235 -13.21 -27.45 11.72
CA ARG A 235 -12.28 -27.66 10.60
C ARG A 235 -12.66 -26.84 9.36
N MET A 236 -13.94 -26.76 9.01
CA MET A 236 -14.43 -25.97 7.89
C MET A 236 -14.26 -24.47 8.11
N THR A 237 -14.45 -24.01 9.34
CA THR A 237 -14.26 -22.60 9.72
C THR A 237 -12.77 -22.22 9.69
N ILE A 238 -11.90 -23.10 10.18
CA ILE A 238 -10.44 -22.95 10.08
C ILE A 238 -9.99 -22.92 8.61
N ALA A 239 -10.50 -23.83 7.76
CA ALA A 239 -10.17 -23.84 6.34
C ALA A 239 -10.56 -22.53 5.62
N ARG A 240 -11.76 -22.00 5.91
CA ARG A 240 -12.18 -20.67 5.42
C ARG A 240 -11.24 -19.56 5.88
N VAL A 241 -10.98 -19.48 7.19
CA VAL A 241 -10.12 -18.44 7.79
C VAL A 241 -8.72 -18.45 7.22
N LEU A 242 -8.11 -19.62 7.03
CA LEU A 242 -6.78 -19.72 6.41
C LEU A 242 -6.81 -19.24 4.95
N SER A 243 -7.85 -19.54 4.19
CA SER A 243 -8.02 -19.02 2.82
C SER A 243 -8.20 -17.49 2.77
N GLU A 244 -8.75 -16.88 3.83
CA GLU A 244 -8.91 -15.43 3.97
C GLU A 244 -7.60 -14.72 4.36
N CYS A 245 -6.70 -15.40 5.09
CA CYS A 245 -5.38 -14.85 5.50
C CYS A 245 -4.42 -14.61 4.33
N ARG A 246 -4.61 -15.28 3.18
CA ARG A 246 -3.87 -15.08 1.92
C ARG A 246 -2.34 -14.93 2.11
N SER A 247 -1.79 -13.76 1.78
CA SER A 247 -0.36 -13.46 1.80
C SER A 247 0.24 -13.44 3.21
N HIS A 248 -0.54 -13.24 4.27
CA HIS A 248 0.00 -13.25 5.62
C HIS A 248 0.54 -14.63 6.04
N LEU A 249 0.07 -15.72 5.40
CA LEU A 249 0.56 -17.07 5.65
C LEU A 249 2.03 -17.27 5.24
N SER A 250 2.62 -16.41 4.40
CA SER A 250 4.05 -16.47 4.07
C SER A 250 4.97 -16.07 5.23
N LEU A 251 4.43 -15.46 6.28
CA LEU A 251 5.15 -15.07 7.49
C LEU A 251 5.34 -16.23 8.50
N VAL A 252 4.74 -17.38 8.22
CA VAL A 252 4.78 -18.58 9.05
C VAL A 252 6.09 -19.35 8.83
N PHE A 253 6.85 -19.60 9.90
CA PHE A 253 8.15 -20.26 9.85
C PHE A 253 8.15 -21.67 10.49
N SER A 254 7.19 -22.00 11.36
CA SER A 254 7.04 -23.34 11.99
C SER A 254 6.35 -24.36 11.08
N GLY A 255 6.59 -24.31 9.76
CA GLY A 255 5.84 -25.06 8.75
C GLY A 255 5.80 -26.57 8.97
N SER A 256 6.92 -27.20 9.31
CA SER A 256 7.02 -28.66 9.53
C SER A 256 6.08 -29.17 10.62
N GLU A 257 5.98 -28.45 11.75
CA GLU A 257 5.11 -28.83 12.85
C GLU A 257 3.63 -28.55 12.58
N ILE A 258 3.33 -27.48 11.85
CA ILE A 258 1.98 -27.10 11.46
C ILE A 258 1.43 -28.15 10.49
N PHE A 259 2.20 -28.53 9.47
CA PHE A 259 1.82 -29.55 8.51
C PHE A 259 1.61 -30.92 9.17
N LYS A 260 2.46 -31.31 10.13
CA LYS A 260 2.30 -32.56 10.89
C LYS A 260 0.96 -32.65 11.63
N ARG A 261 0.45 -31.53 12.15
CA ARG A 261 -0.86 -31.45 12.84
C ARG A 261 -2.01 -31.63 11.85
N PHE A 262 -2.03 -30.88 10.75
CA PHE A 262 -3.07 -31.03 9.72
C PHE A 262 -3.07 -32.43 9.07
N LEU A 263 -1.89 -32.97 8.75
CA LEU A 263 -1.75 -34.31 8.17
C LEU A 263 -2.21 -35.43 9.10
N SER A 264 -2.28 -35.22 10.43
CA SER A 264 -2.82 -36.26 11.33
C SER A 264 -4.31 -36.59 11.09
N VAL A 265 -5.03 -35.72 10.39
CA VAL A 265 -6.46 -35.90 10.03
C VAL A 265 -6.62 -36.53 8.63
N SER A 266 -5.57 -36.63 7.81
CA SER A 266 -5.69 -37.08 6.40
C SER A 266 -6.13 -38.53 6.25
N HIS A 267 -5.88 -39.37 7.25
CA HIS A 267 -6.30 -40.78 7.26
C HIS A 267 -7.64 -41.00 8.00
N SER A 268 -8.44 -39.95 8.19
CA SER A 268 -9.80 -40.07 8.74
C SER A 268 -10.69 -40.91 7.82
N ASN A 269 -11.59 -41.69 8.39
CA ASN A 269 -12.63 -42.41 7.64
C ASN A 269 -13.67 -41.44 7.02
N ASP A 270 -13.77 -40.21 7.52
CA ASP A 270 -14.72 -39.20 7.06
C ASP A 270 -14.17 -38.39 5.86
N PRO A 271 -14.79 -38.47 4.67
CA PRO A 271 -14.35 -37.72 3.49
C PRO A 271 -14.47 -36.20 3.68
N VAL A 272 -15.34 -35.69 4.55
CA VAL A 272 -15.43 -34.25 4.84
C VAL A 272 -14.19 -33.79 5.59
N ALA A 273 -13.71 -34.55 6.57
CA ALA A 273 -12.48 -34.25 7.30
C ALA A 273 -11.24 -34.29 6.38
N ARG A 274 -11.16 -35.27 5.46
CA ARG A 274 -10.10 -35.35 4.45
C ARG A 274 -10.17 -34.17 3.47
N ALA A 275 -11.37 -33.82 2.98
CA ALA A 275 -11.58 -32.64 2.13
C ALA A 275 -11.14 -31.32 2.80
N MET A 276 -11.48 -31.12 4.09
CA MET A 276 -11.03 -29.93 4.83
C MET A 276 -9.51 -29.92 5.00
N THR A 277 -8.88 -31.08 5.21
CA THR A 277 -7.42 -31.20 5.30
C THR A 277 -6.74 -30.75 4.01
N LEU A 278 -7.27 -31.17 2.85
CA LEU A 278 -6.78 -30.73 1.53
C LEU A 278 -7.00 -29.23 1.29
N GLN A 279 -8.14 -28.66 1.70
CA GLN A 279 -8.40 -27.21 1.58
C GLN A 279 -7.44 -26.36 2.43
N VAL A 280 -7.11 -26.83 3.65
CA VAL A 280 -6.10 -26.19 4.48
C VAL A 280 -4.72 -26.28 3.83
N LEU A 281 -4.30 -27.47 3.40
CA LEU A 281 -3.01 -27.66 2.73
C LEU A 281 -2.88 -26.79 1.48
N ALA A 282 -3.95 -26.63 0.69
CA ALA A 282 -3.98 -25.70 -0.45
C ALA A 282 -3.65 -24.25 -0.03
N SER A 283 -4.20 -23.79 1.10
CA SER A 283 -3.95 -22.45 1.64
C SER A 283 -2.53 -22.30 2.19
N LEU A 284 -1.96 -23.37 2.75
CA LEU A 284 -0.62 -23.41 3.34
C LEU A 284 0.50 -23.74 2.34
N ALA A 285 0.17 -24.00 1.06
CA ALA A 285 1.14 -24.34 0.01
C ALA A 285 2.36 -23.37 -0.08
N PRO A 286 2.23 -22.04 0.13
CA PRO A 286 3.37 -21.13 0.15
C PRO A 286 4.44 -21.40 1.23
N ILE A 287 4.08 -22.09 2.31
CA ILE A 287 4.97 -22.33 3.47
C ILE A 287 5.94 -23.48 3.20
N SER A 288 5.48 -24.53 2.50
CA SER A 288 6.30 -25.71 2.21
C SER A 288 5.87 -26.38 0.89
N PRO A 289 6.13 -25.72 -0.26
CA PRO A 289 5.65 -26.20 -1.57
C PRO A 289 6.29 -27.52 -2.01
N GLU A 290 7.43 -27.92 -1.43
CA GLU A 290 8.16 -29.15 -1.77
C GLU A 290 7.91 -30.31 -0.78
N SER A 291 6.83 -30.25 0.01
CA SER A 291 6.48 -31.30 0.97
C SER A 291 6.00 -32.59 0.28
N LYS A 292 6.93 -33.53 0.07
CA LYS A 292 6.66 -34.83 -0.57
C LYS A 292 5.52 -35.65 0.07
N GLN A 293 5.30 -35.51 1.38
CA GLN A 293 4.19 -36.16 2.08
C GLN A 293 2.84 -35.60 1.61
N VAL A 294 2.75 -34.27 1.44
CA VAL A 294 1.55 -33.61 0.92
C VAL A 294 1.36 -33.90 -0.57
N HIS A 295 2.44 -33.91 -1.35
CA HIS A 295 2.40 -34.30 -2.76
C HIS A 295 1.78 -35.68 -2.95
N HIS A 296 2.23 -36.69 -2.17
CA HIS A 296 1.66 -38.04 -2.20
C HIS A 296 0.18 -38.05 -1.81
N LEU A 297 -0.18 -37.40 -0.69
CA LEU A 297 -1.56 -37.33 -0.22
C LEU A 297 -2.50 -36.71 -1.27
N ILE A 298 -2.08 -35.64 -1.94
CA ILE A 298 -2.86 -34.99 -3.01
C ILE A 298 -3.06 -35.97 -4.17
N VAL A 299 -1.99 -36.64 -4.62
CA VAL A 299 -1.99 -37.63 -5.70
C VAL A 299 -2.91 -38.82 -5.40
N GLU A 300 -2.89 -39.32 -4.17
CA GLU A 300 -3.75 -40.39 -3.66
C GLU A 300 -5.22 -39.95 -3.60
N SER A 301 -5.49 -38.73 -3.13
CA SER A 301 -6.84 -38.16 -2.98
C SER A 301 -7.56 -37.92 -4.32
N MET A 302 -6.84 -37.89 -5.45
CA MET A 302 -7.46 -37.83 -6.79
C MET A 302 -8.28 -39.07 -7.13
N GLY A 303 -8.02 -40.21 -6.46
CA GLY A 303 -8.81 -41.44 -6.58
C GLY A 303 -10.12 -41.44 -5.80
N ALA A 304 -10.41 -40.41 -4.99
CA ALA A 304 -11.55 -40.41 -4.07
C ALA A 304 -12.91 -40.54 -4.79
N GLU A 305 -13.81 -41.35 -4.23
CA GLU A 305 -15.20 -41.47 -4.69
C GLU A 305 -16.02 -40.22 -4.36
N ASN A 306 -15.78 -39.61 -3.20
CA ASN A 306 -16.49 -38.43 -2.74
C ASN A 306 -16.15 -37.18 -3.58
N ALA A 307 -17.18 -36.55 -4.16
CA ALA A 307 -17.00 -35.41 -5.05
C ALA A 307 -16.39 -34.16 -4.35
N GLY A 308 -16.69 -33.93 -3.07
CA GLY A 308 -16.14 -32.80 -2.31
C GLY A 308 -14.67 -32.99 -1.94
N GLU A 309 -14.27 -34.23 -1.64
CA GLU A 309 -12.88 -34.62 -1.44
C GLU A 309 -12.07 -34.50 -2.74
N PHE A 310 -12.60 -35.03 -3.84
CA PHE A 310 -11.99 -34.90 -5.18
C PHE A 310 -11.81 -33.43 -5.61
N GLN A 311 -12.80 -32.58 -5.36
CA GLN A 311 -12.71 -31.14 -5.64
C GLN A 311 -11.65 -30.45 -4.78
N ALA A 312 -11.54 -30.84 -3.49
CA ALA A 312 -10.49 -30.34 -2.60
C ALA A 312 -9.10 -30.81 -3.03
N ALA A 313 -8.96 -32.05 -3.51
CA ALA A 313 -7.72 -32.58 -4.08
C ALA A 313 -7.30 -31.80 -5.33
N CYS A 314 -8.22 -31.52 -6.26
CA CYS A 314 -7.96 -30.68 -7.44
C CYS A 314 -7.48 -29.26 -7.05
N HIS A 315 -8.10 -28.66 -6.02
CA HIS A 315 -7.71 -27.33 -5.52
C HIS A 315 -6.31 -27.35 -4.89
N ALA A 316 -6.02 -28.32 -4.02
CA ALA A 316 -4.70 -28.50 -3.42
C ALA A 316 -3.63 -28.77 -4.49
N MET A 317 -3.92 -29.64 -5.47
CA MET A 317 -3.04 -29.91 -6.59
C MET A 317 -2.69 -28.65 -7.38
N SER A 318 -3.69 -27.81 -7.70
CA SER A 318 -3.47 -26.53 -8.37
C SER A 318 -2.61 -25.56 -7.55
N ALA A 319 -2.84 -25.47 -6.24
CA ALA A 319 -2.08 -24.60 -5.34
C ALA A 319 -0.60 -25.02 -5.21
N PHE A 320 -0.31 -26.33 -5.10
CA PHE A 320 1.07 -26.84 -5.07
C PHE A 320 1.75 -26.78 -6.44
N ALA A 321 1.05 -27.13 -7.52
CA ALA A 321 1.57 -27.05 -8.89
C ALA A 321 1.91 -25.60 -9.30
N HIS A 322 1.21 -24.60 -8.75
CA HIS A 322 1.55 -23.19 -8.96
C HIS A 322 2.94 -22.80 -8.42
N LEU A 323 3.46 -23.52 -7.42
CA LEU A 323 4.68 -23.18 -6.69
C LEU A 323 5.87 -24.10 -7.00
N SER A 324 5.61 -25.41 -7.18
CA SER A 324 6.63 -26.42 -7.47
C SER A 324 6.60 -26.88 -8.93
N SER A 325 7.76 -26.78 -9.59
CA SER A 325 7.98 -27.30 -10.96
C SER A 325 8.11 -28.82 -10.99
N ASP A 326 8.60 -29.39 -9.89
CA ASP A 326 8.95 -30.81 -9.80
C ASP A 326 7.71 -31.62 -9.46
N PHE A 327 6.82 -31.06 -8.63
CA PHE A 327 5.45 -31.57 -8.48
C PHE A 327 4.69 -31.46 -9.81
N SER A 328 4.79 -30.31 -10.51
CA SER A 328 4.13 -30.09 -11.81
C SER A 328 4.55 -31.11 -12.88
N SER A 329 5.83 -31.47 -12.98
CA SER A 329 6.27 -32.50 -13.94
C SER A 329 5.82 -33.91 -13.53
N THR A 330 5.77 -34.21 -12.24
CA THR A 330 5.35 -35.52 -11.72
C THR A 330 3.87 -35.81 -11.98
N ILE A 331 2.98 -34.83 -11.78
CA ILE A 331 1.52 -35.05 -11.88
C ILE A 331 0.99 -35.18 -13.32
N ILE A 332 1.69 -34.67 -14.35
CA ILE A 332 1.18 -34.65 -15.73
C ILE A 332 0.88 -36.04 -16.27
N GLY A 333 1.71 -37.05 -15.93
CA GLY A 333 1.48 -38.44 -16.31
C GLY A 333 0.15 -38.97 -15.77
N GLN A 334 -0.05 -38.87 -14.45
CA GLN A 334 -1.28 -39.30 -13.78
C GLN A 334 -2.52 -38.54 -14.28
N LEU A 335 -2.43 -37.21 -14.45
CA LEU A 335 -3.55 -36.43 -14.98
C LEU A 335 -3.87 -36.80 -16.44
N SER A 336 -2.86 -37.15 -17.24
CA SER A 336 -3.06 -37.66 -18.60
C SER A 336 -3.82 -38.98 -18.60
N GLU A 337 -3.47 -39.92 -17.73
CA GLU A 337 -4.16 -41.21 -17.58
C GLU A 337 -5.63 -40.99 -17.17
N MET A 338 -5.89 -40.18 -16.14
CA MET A 338 -7.25 -39.87 -15.68
C MET A 338 -8.10 -39.13 -16.74
N LEU A 339 -7.50 -38.22 -17.51
CA LEU A 339 -8.21 -37.49 -18.55
C LEU A 339 -8.54 -38.37 -19.78
N LEU A 340 -7.72 -39.36 -20.07
CA LEU A 340 -7.94 -40.29 -21.19
C LEU A 340 -8.81 -41.50 -20.81
N ALA A 341 -8.83 -41.91 -19.54
CA ALA A 341 -9.66 -43.01 -19.06
C ALA A 341 -11.17 -42.78 -19.33
N GLU A 342 -11.87 -43.80 -19.84
CA GLU A 342 -13.30 -43.73 -20.14
C GLU A 342 -14.17 -43.70 -18.87
N GLU A 343 -13.70 -44.32 -17.79
CA GLU A 343 -14.39 -44.39 -16.49
C GLU A 343 -14.49 -43.03 -15.77
N THR A 344 -13.61 -42.08 -16.10
CA THR A 344 -13.63 -40.75 -15.48
C THR A 344 -14.76 -39.91 -16.06
N THR A 345 -15.71 -39.50 -15.23
CA THR A 345 -16.84 -38.67 -15.68
C THR A 345 -16.38 -37.32 -16.23
N TYR A 346 -17.15 -36.76 -17.18
CA TYR A 346 -16.83 -35.47 -17.80
C TYR A 346 -16.71 -34.33 -16.77
N ASP A 347 -17.52 -34.33 -15.71
CA ASP A 347 -17.41 -33.35 -14.61
C ASP A 347 -16.05 -33.41 -13.90
N ARG A 348 -15.54 -34.62 -13.65
CA ARG A 348 -14.20 -34.83 -13.08
C ARG A 348 -13.13 -34.37 -14.06
N LYS A 349 -13.23 -34.70 -15.34
CA LYS A 349 -12.31 -34.21 -16.39
C LYS A 349 -12.29 -32.67 -16.45
N ALA A 350 -13.45 -32.02 -16.40
CA ALA A 350 -13.59 -30.57 -16.41
C ALA A 350 -13.06 -29.88 -15.13
N GLN A 351 -12.92 -30.60 -14.01
CA GLN A 351 -12.19 -30.13 -12.84
C GLN A 351 -10.67 -30.31 -12.98
N ILE A 352 -10.22 -31.48 -13.47
CA ILE A 352 -8.80 -31.80 -13.66
C ILE A 352 -8.11 -30.79 -14.60
N VAL A 353 -8.70 -30.46 -15.75
CA VAL A 353 -8.07 -29.54 -16.73
C VAL A 353 -7.77 -28.15 -16.15
N LYS A 354 -8.48 -27.72 -15.10
CA LYS A 354 -8.26 -26.42 -14.43
C LYS A 354 -6.95 -26.37 -13.66
N VAL A 355 -6.37 -27.51 -13.29
CA VAL A 355 -5.05 -27.59 -12.64
C VAL A 355 -3.96 -26.99 -13.56
N PHE A 356 -4.10 -27.15 -14.88
CA PHE A 356 -3.13 -26.62 -15.85
C PHE A 356 -3.06 -25.09 -15.87
N ALA A 357 -4.11 -24.37 -15.45
CA ALA A 357 -4.25 -22.93 -15.69
C ALA A 357 -3.13 -22.07 -15.09
N ASN A 358 -2.61 -22.46 -13.93
CA ASN A 358 -1.63 -21.70 -13.14
C ASN A 358 -0.37 -22.50 -12.80
N MET A 359 -0.17 -23.70 -13.37
CA MET A 359 0.95 -24.58 -13.01
C MET A 359 2.31 -23.99 -13.40
N LYS A 360 3.33 -24.23 -12.58
CA LYS A 360 4.71 -23.81 -12.80
C LYS A 360 5.43 -24.81 -13.72
N ALA A 361 4.97 -24.87 -14.97
CA ALA A 361 5.45 -25.83 -15.95
C ALA A 361 6.87 -25.53 -16.46
N THR A 362 7.64 -26.60 -16.67
CA THR A 362 8.86 -26.56 -17.50
C THR A 362 8.50 -26.57 -19.00
N VAL A 363 9.48 -26.36 -19.89
CA VAL A 363 9.26 -26.45 -21.34
C VAL A 363 8.77 -27.83 -21.79
N ALA A 364 9.23 -28.91 -21.13
CA ALA A 364 8.75 -30.27 -21.38
C ALA A 364 7.29 -30.42 -20.93
N SER A 365 7.00 -30.01 -19.69
CA SER A 365 5.67 -30.03 -19.09
C SER A 365 4.61 -29.29 -19.93
N VAL A 366 4.94 -28.11 -20.49
CA VAL A 366 4.02 -27.40 -21.39
C VAL A 366 3.75 -28.21 -22.66
N LYS A 367 4.77 -28.78 -23.30
CA LYS A 367 4.57 -29.59 -24.52
C LYS A 367 3.70 -30.82 -24.27
N GLU A 368 3.85 -31.47 -23.12
CA GLU A 368 3.02 -32.61 -22.72
C GLU A 368 1.55 -32.21 -22.52
N VAL A 369 1.29 -31.09 -21.84
CA VAL A 369 -0.08 -30.55 -21.66
C VAL A 369 -0.72 -30.19 -22.99
N PHE A 370 0.04 -29.60 -23.93
CA PHE A 370 -0.46 -29.25 -25.26
C PHE A 370 -0.72 -30.49 -26.13
N ALA A 371 0.17 -31.48 -26.11
CA ALA A 371 -0.03 -32.76 -26.79
C ALA A 371 -1.22 -33.56 -26.22
N LEU A 372 -1.45 -33.51 -24.90
CA LEU A 372 -2.64 -34.05 -24.27
C LEU A 372 -3.90 -33.29 -24.72
N SER A 373 -3.84 -31.96 -24.78
CA SER A 373 -4.97 -31.12 -25.17
C SER A 373 -5.43 -31.41 -26.60
N ASN A 374 -4.51 -31.60 -27.54
CA ASN A 374 -4.83 -32.00 -28.91
C ASN A 374 -5.56 -33.35 -28.94
N ARG A 375 -5.03 -34.38 -28.25
CA ARG A 375 -5.68 -35.70 -28.15
C ARG A 375 -7.08 -35.64 -27.53
N LEU A 376 -7.31 -34.77 -26.54
CA LEU A 376 -8.63 -34.57 -25.94
C LEU A 376 -9.60 -33.88 -26.92
N LEU A 377 -9.14 -32.90 -27.69
CA LEU A 377 -9.96 -32.21 -28.69
C LEU A 377 -10.30 -33.09 -29.91
N GLU A 378 -9.44 -34.06 -30.25
CA GLU A 378 -9.73 -35.08 -31.27
C GLU A 378 -10.76 -36.12 -30.80
N THR A 379 -10.86 -36.37 -29.48
CA THR A 379 -11.66 -37.46 -28.91
C THR A 379 -12.97 -37.01 -28.26
N THR A 380 -13.12 -35.74 -27.88
CA THR A 380 -14.35 -35.24 -27.24
C THR A 380 -15.12 -34.21 -28.06
N THR A 381 -16.45 -34.26 -27.97
CA THR A 381 -17.38 -33.24 -28.45
C THR A 381 -18.06 -32.48 -27.31
N PHE A 382 -17.66 -32.73 -26.06
CA PHE A 382 -18.34 -32.21 -24.88
C PHE A 382 -17.91 -30.76 -24.56
N ASN A 383 -18.76 -29.80 -24.92
CA ASN A 383 -18.50 -28.35 -24.78
C ASN A 383 -18.05 -27.93 -23.37
N GLU A 384 -18.60 -28.55 -22.32
CA GLU A 384 -18.27 -28.24 -20.92
C GLU A 384 -16.91 -28.80 -20.46
N LEU A 385 -16.28 -29.68 -21.24
CA LEU A 385 -14.85 -30.03 -21.10
C LEU A 385 -13.97 -29.18 -22.01
N ILE A 386 -14.39 -28.95 -23.26
CA ILE A 386 -13.62 -28.19 -24.26
C ILE A 386 -13.36 -26.75 -23.79
N CYS A 387 -14.39 -26.02 -23.31
CA CYS A 387 -14.22 -24.63 -22.89
C CYS A 387 -13.23 -24.49 -21.70
N PRO A 388 -13.39 -25.23 -20.58
CA PRO A 388 -12.40 -25.19 -19.48
C PRO A 388 -11.00 -25.65 -19.87
N LEU A 389 -10.86 -26.62 -20.79
CA LEU A 389 -9.56 -27.05 -21.32
C LEU A 389 -8.86 -25.89 -22.04
N LEU A 390 -9.55 -25.23 -22.97
CA LEU A 390 -9.02 -24.10 -23.74
C LEU A 390 -8.76 -22.86 -22.87
N ASP A 391 -9.62 -22.56 -21.89
CA ASP A 391 -9.41 -21.47 -20.92
C ASP A 391 -8.17 -21.72 -20.05
N SER A 392 -7.92 -22.98 -19.68
CA SER A 392 -6.79 -23.38 -18.82
C SER A 392 -5.47 -23.38 -19.59
N THR A 393 -5.42 -23.98 -20.79
CA THR A 393 -4.23 -23.91 -21.65
C THR A 393 -3.91 -22.48 -22.10
N THR A 394 -4.93 -21.64 -22.31
CA THR A 394 -4.74 -20.20 -22.58
C THR A 394 -4.12 -19.48 -21.39
N SER A 395 -4.51 -19.83 -20.17
CA SER A 395 -3.94 -19.25 -18.95
C SER A 395 -2.48 -19.67 -18.75
N LEU A 396 -2.16 -20.94 -18.98
CA LEU A 396 -0.80 -21.47 -18.98
C LEU A 396 0.08 -20.78 -20.05
N ALA A 397 -0.46 -20.56 -21.25
CA ALA A 397 0.21 -19.84 -22.33
C ALA A 397 0.49 -18.37 -21.99
N GLU A 398 -0.47 -17.66 -21.37
CA GLU A 398 -0.29 -16.26 -20.94
C GLU A 398 0.76 -16.15 -19.82
N ALA A 399 0.79 -17.10 -18.88
CA ALA A 399 1.78 -17.16 -17.80
C ALA A 399 3.20 -17.44 -18.32
N THR A 400 3.36 -18.41 -19.23
CA THR A 400 4.67 -18.81 -19.78
C THR A 400 5.17 -17.93 -20.93
N ARG A 401 4.27 -17.19 -21.60
CA ARG A 401 4.47 -16.24 -22.71
C ARG A 401 5.05 -16.84 -24.01
N TYR A 402 6.03 -17.73 -23.96
CA TYR A 402 6.65 -18.32 -25.15
C TYR A 402 5.71 -19.32 -25.87
N ALA A 403 4.73 -19.89 -25.14
CA ALA A 403 3.75 -20.86 -25.67
C ALA A 403 2.53 -20.19 -26.33
N ILE A 404 2.41 -18.86 -26.26
CA ILE A 404 1.32 -18.11 -26.91
C ILE A 404 1.17 -18.41 -28.41
N PRO A 405 2.23 -18.57 -29.24
CA PRO A 405 2.06 -18.93 -30.65
C PRO A 405 1.35 -20.27 -30.86
N GLU A 406 1.79 -21.30 -30.15
CA GLU A 406 1.25 -22.66 -30.25
C GLU A 406 -0.22 -22.72 -29.78
N GLN A 407 -0.54 -21.96 -28.73
CA GLN A 407 -1.92 -21.79 -28.29
C GLN A 407 -2.78 -21.02 -29.29
N LEU A 408 -2.24 -20.00 -29.97
CA LEU A 408 -2.97 -19.28 -31.02
C LEU A 408 -3.26 -20.19 -32.21
N ASP A 409 -2.29 -21.01 -32.65
CA ASP A 409 -2.49 -21.98 -33.71
C ASP A 409 -3.63 -22.95 -33.36
N LEU A 410 -3.61 -23.54 -32.16
CA LEU A 410 -4.66 -24.42 -31.67
C LEU A 410 -6.05 -23.75 -31.59
N LEU A 411 -6.13 -22.57 -30.96
CA LEU A 411 -7.40 -21.85 -30.81
C LEU A 411 -7.99 -21.46 -32.18
N MET A 412 -7.16 -21.05 -33.14
CA MET A 412 -7.64 -20.71 -34.49
C MET A 412 -8.14 -21.94 -35.25
N GLU A 413 -7.49 -23.10 -35.10
CA GLU A 413 -7.93 -24.36 -35.70
C GLU A 413 -9.26 -24.85 -35.12
N VAL A 414 -9.46 -24.73 -33.80
CA VAL A 414 -10.76 -25.00 -33.15
C VAL A 414 -11.87 -24.13 -33.72
N VAL A 415 -11.66 -22.82 -33.93
CA VAL A 415 -12.71 -21.95 -34.53
C VAL A 415 -12.96 -22.31 -36.00
N LEU A 416 -11.93 -22.68 -36.78
CA LEU A 416 -12.09 -23.11 -38.18
C LEU A 416 -12.91 -24.41 -38.28
N GLY A 417 -12.73 -25.33 -37.33
CA GLY A 417 -13.44 -26.61 -37.23
C GLY A 417 -14.83 -26.54 -36.57
N CYS A 418 -15.26 -25.38 -36.06
CA CYS A 418 -16.59 -25.25 -35.46
C CYS A 418 -17.72 -25.34 -36.53
N HIS A 419 -18.64 -26.27 -36.32
CA HIS A 419 -19.86 -26.47 -37.12
C HIS A 419 -21.10 -26.48 -36.22
N GLY A 420 -22.24 -26.00 -36.73
CA GLY A 420 -23.55 -26.12 -36.06
C GLY A 420 -23.60 -25.55 -34.64
N ASP A 421 -24.08 -26.37 -33.70
CA ASP A 421 -24.37 -26.00 -32.30
C ASP A 421 -23.15 -25.65 -31.43
N ASN A 422 -21.93 -25.67 -31.98
CA ASN A 422 -20.68 -25.33 -31.30
C ASN A 422 -20.50 -23.82 -31.02
N ALA A 423 -21.57 -23.02 -31.02
CA ALA A 423 -21.54 -21.59 -30.74
C ALA A 423 -20.90 -21.23 -29.37
N PRO A 424 -21.11 -21.98 -28.27
CA PRO A 424 -20.43 -21.72 -26.99
C PRO A 424 -18.90 -21.88 -27.07
N VAL A 425 -18.43 -22.94 -27.74
CA VAL A 425 -16.99 -23.20 -27.95
C VAL A 425 -16.37 -22.11 -28.81
N CYS A 426 -16.99 -21.76 -29.94
CA CYS A 426 -16.54 -20.67 -30.80
C CYS A 426 -16.42 -19.35 -30.02
N MET A 427 -17.42 -19.01 -29.18
CA MET A 427 -17.41 -17.80 -28.35
C MET A 427 -16.30 -17.80 -27.28
N SER A 428 -16.10 -18.91 -26.55
CA SER A 428 -15.04 -19.05 -25.55
C SER A 428 -13.65 -19.00 -26.20
N THR A 429 -13.47 -19.70 -27.32
CA THR A 429 -12.22 -19.73 -28.09
C THR A 429 -11.86 -18.34 -28.64
N LEU A 430 -12.81 -17.59 -29.20
CA LEU A 430 -12.60 -16.19 -29.61
C LEU A 430 -12.26 -15.27 -28.42
N GLN A 431 -12.88 -15.48 -27.25
CA GLN A 431 -12.58 -14.74 -26.03
C GLN A 431 -11.14 -15.00 -25.54
N ASN A 432 -10.64 -16.23 -25.69
CA ASN A 432 -9.24 -16.59 -25.43
C ASN A 432 -8.27 -15.98 -26.44
N ILE A 433 -8.59 -16.00 -27.74
CA ILE A 433 -7.78 -15.29 -28.75
C ILE A 433 -7.74 -13.77 -28.44
N ALA A 434 -8.86 -13.18 -28.00
CA ALA A 434 -8.92 -11.76 -27.62
C ALA A 434 -8.12 -11.43 -26.35
N ARG A 435 -8.02 -12.39 -25.42
CA ARG A 435 -7.12 -12.30 -24.25
C ARG A 435 -5.66 -12.28 -24.70
N LEU A 436 -5.24 -13.22 -25.55
CA LEU A 436 -3.88 -13.32 -26.08
C LEU A 436 -3.50 -12.17 -27.06
N ALA A 437 -4.47 -11.52 -27.70
CA ALA A 437 -4.24 -10.38 -28.58
C ALA A 437 -3.56 -9.18 -27.90
N LYS A 438 -3.63 -9.09 -26.55
CA LYS A 438 -2.87 -8.11 -25.75
C LYS A 438 -1.34 -8.27 -25.90
N HIS A 439 -0.87 -9.46 -26.26
CA HIS A 439 0.53 -9.84 -26.46
C HIS A 439 0.92 -9.77 -27.95
N SER A 440 0.53 -8.69 -28.62
CA SER A 440 0.73 -8.40 -30.05
C SER A 440 2.16 -8.64 -30.57
N HIS A 441 3.18 -8.56 -29.73
CA HIS A 441 4.59 -8.77 -30.08
C HIS A 441 4.92 -10.23 -30.43
N VAL A 442 4.09 -11.20 -30.00
CA VAL A 442 4.31 -12.64 -30.18
C VAL A 442 3.60 -13.19 -31.44
N TRP A 443 2.79 -12.37 -32.12
CA TRP A 443 2.01 -12.79 -33.29
C TRP A 443 2.87 -12.89 -34.56
N ARG A 444 2.69 -13.98 -35.31
CA ARG A 444 3.36 -14.29 -36.59
C ARG A 444 2.46 -13.94 -37.78
N GLU A 445 3.04 -13.78 -38.97
CA GLU A 445 2.29 -13.51 -40.20
C GLU A 445 1.27 -14.60 -40.53
N ASP A 446 1.60 -15.88 -40.29
CA ASP A 446 0.66 -16.98 -40.54
C ASP A 446 -0.55 -16.96 -39.61
N HIS A 447 -0.40 -16.45 -38.37
CA HIS A 447 -1.56 -16.22 -37.49
C HIS A 447 -2.44 -15.09 -38.04
N LEU A 448 -1.90 -14.11 -38.76
CA LEU A 448 -2.69 -13.05 -39.41
C LEU A 448 -3.48 -13.61 -40.60
N LYS A 449 -2.88 -14.53 -41.39
CA LYS A 449 -3.56 -15.26 -42.46
C LYS A 449 -4.69 -16.14 -41.91
N LYS A 450 -4.43 -16.92 -40.85
CA LYS A 450 -5.46 -17.70 -40.14
C LYS A 450 -6.58 -16.78 -39.60
N LEU A 451 -6.23 -15.66 -38.96
CA LEU A 451 -7.20 -14.68 -38.45
C LEU A 451 -8.07 -14.06 -39.55
N TYR A 452 -7.52 -13.83 -40.75
CA TYR A 452 -8.30 -13.38 -41.90
C TYR A 452 -9.31 -14.45 -42.35
N GLN A 453 -8.87 -15.71 -42.45
CA GLN A 453 -9.75 -16.84 -42.81
C GLN A 453 -10.93 -17.01 -41.82
N LEU A 454 -10.68 -16.84 -40.52
CA LEU A 454 -11.71 -16.90 -39.47
C LEU A 454 -12.89 -15.96 -39.71
N LYS A 455 -12.67 -14.79 -40.34
CA LYS A 455 -13.71 -13.79 -40.60
C LYS A 455 -14.93 -14.41 -41.30
N THR A 456 -14.71 -15.25 -42.31
CA THR A 456 -15.79 -15.87 -43.12
C THR A 456 -16.70 -16.79 -42.30
N ARG A 457 -16.18 -17.40 -41.22
CA ARG A 457 -16.93 -18.25 -40.29
C ARG A 457 -17.73 -17.41 -39.31
N VAL A 458 -17.07 -16.47 -38.65
CA VAL A 458 -17.63 -15.68 -37.54
C VAL A 458 -18.56 -14.55 -37.98
N SER A 459 -18.53 -14.13 -39.26
CA SER A 459 -19.41 -13.06 -39.78
C SER A 459 -20.90 -13.43 -39.84
N ARG A 460 -21.26 -14.70 -39.64
CA ARG A 460 -22.65 -15.18 -39.76
C ARG A 460 -23.51 -14.88 -38.54
N ASP A 461 -22.92 -14.86 -37.34
CA ASP A 461 -23.60 -14.52 -36.09
C ASP A 461 -23.04 -13.19 -35.55
N PRO A 462 -23.89 -12.18 -35.25
CA PRO A 462 -23.43 -10.91 -34.70
C PRO A 462 -22.61 -11.02 -33.40
N LYS A 463 -22.85 -12.03 -32.55
CA LYS A 463 -22.14 -12.17 -31.26
C LYS A 463 -20.69 -12.65 -31.46
N THR A 464 -20.49 -13.72 -32.24
CA THR A 464 -19.16 -14.21 -32.63
C THR A 464 -18.41 -13.17 -33.47
N TYR A 465 -19.08 -12.46 -34.38
CA TYR A 465 -18.46 -11.36 -35.11
C TYR A 465 -17.98 -10.22 -34.20
N LEU A 466 -18.77 -9.82 -33.19
CA LEU A 466 -18.34 -8.85 -32.18
C LEU A 466 -17.10 -9.32 -31.41
N ARG A 467 -17.00 -10.61 -31.07
CA ARG A 467 -15.79 -11.16 -30.42
C ARG A 467 -14.57 -11.17 -31.34
N TYR A 468 -14.76 -11.47 -32.62
CA TYR A 468 -13.71 -11.32 -33.63
C TYR A 468 -13.22 -9.87 -33.75
N LEU A 469 -14.12 -8.88 -33.68
CA LEU A 469 -13.74 -7.47 -33.63
C LEU A 469 -13.03 -7.11 -32.32
N ASP A 470 -13.41 -7.68 -31.17
CA ASP A 470 -12.70 -7.51 -29.89
C ASP A 470 -11.24 -8.02 -29.99
N VAL A 471 -10.98 -9.14 -30.72
CA VAL A 471 -9.60 -9.61 -31.04
C VAL A 471 -8.82 -8.53 -31.77
N LEU A 472 -9.39 -7.97 -32.85
CA LEU A 472 -8.73 -6.93 -33.65
C LEU A 472 -8.51 -5.63 -32.88
N VAL A 473 -9.45 -5.22 -32.01
CA VAL A 473 -9.26 -4.09 -31.08
C VAL A 473 -8.08 -4.35 -30.14
N GLY A 474 -8.00 -5.54 -29.54
CA GLY A 474 -6.90 -5.94 -28.65
C GLY A 474 -5.55 -5.92 -29.36
N LEU A 475 -5.48 -6.54 -30.53
CA LEU A 475 -4.26 -6.67 -31.34
C LEU A 475 -3.74 -5.30 -31.80
N THR A 476 -4.61 -4.47 -32.39
CA THR A 476 -4.24 -3.14 -32.89
C THR A 476 -3.88 -2.15 -31.77
N LYS A 477 -4.46 -2.29 -30.56
CA LYS A 477 -4.19 -1.39 -29.42
C LYS A 477 -2.72 -1.35 -29.00
N ARG A 478 -1.94 -2.41 -29.28
CA ARG A 478 -0.50 -2.52 -29.00
C ARG A 478 0.32 -3.07 -30.18
N ALA A 479 -0.20 -3.07 -31.41
CA ALA A 479 0.53 -3.58 -32.56
C ALA A 479 1.79 -2.74 -32.87
N ARG A 480 2.85 -3.40 -33.36
CA ARG A 480 3.98 -2.75 -34.04
C ARG A 480 3.60 -2.42 -35.49
N PRO A 481 4.16 -1.36 -36.13
CA PRO A 481 3.80 -0.98 -37.50
C PRO A 481 3.82 -2.13 -38.52
N GLY A 482 4.86 -2.99 -38.49
CA GLY A 482 4.93 -4.15 -39.39
C GLY A 482 3.80 -5.17 -39.23
N LEU A 483 3.27 -5.35 -38.00
CA LEU A 483 2.11 -6.23 -37.76
C LEU A 483 0.81 -5.61 -38.34
N ILE A 484 0.71 -4.29 -38.37
CA ILE A 484 -0.42 -3.57 -39.00
C ILE A 484 -0.37 -3.70 -40.52
N VAL A 485 0.83 -3.68 -41.12
CA VAL A 485 1.01 -3.95 -42.56
C VAL A 485 0.52 -5.36 -42.91
N GLY A 486 0.88 -6.37 -42.10
CA GLY A 486 0.39 -7.75 -42.27
C GLY A 486 -1.13 -7.93 -42.11
N LEU A 487 -1.85 -6.95 -41.53
CA LEU A 487 -3.30 -6.94 -41.41
C LEU A 487 -4.01 -6.24 -42.58
N HIS A 488 -3.29 -5.79 -43.62
CA HIS A 488 -3.84 -4.92 -44.66
C HIS A 488 -5.11 -5.46 -45.33
N GLU A 489 -5.12 -6.74 -45.74
CA GLU A 489 -6.28 -7.41 -46.34
C GLU A 489 -7.49 -7.39 -45.41
N THR A 490 -7.29 -7.79 -44.14
CA THR A 490 -8.34 -7.75 -43.12
C THR A 490 -8.89 -6.34 -42.95
N ILE A 491 -8.01 -5.32 -42.86
CA ILE A 491 -8.40 -3.92 -42.63
C ILE A 491 -9.20 -3.35 -43.81
N ASN A 492 -8.80 -3.64 -45.05
CA ASN A 492 -9.48 -3.12 -46.24
C ASN A 492 -10.96 -3.52 -46.26
N GLU A 493 -11.27 -4.79 -45.94
CA GLU A 493 -12.64 -5.28 -45.91
C GLU A 493 -13.46 -4.81 -44.69
N LEU A 494 -12.86 -4.15 -43.70
CA LEU A 494 -13.60 -3.55 -42.57
C LEU A 494 -14.17 -2.17 -42.92
N GLY A 495 -13.77 -1.54 -44.02
CA GLY A 495 -14.14 -0.15 -44.37
C GLY A 495 -15.65 0.11 -44.33
N ASN A 496 -16.45 -0.84 -44.82
CA ASN A 496 -17.91 -0.74 -44.88
C ASN A 496 -18.58 -0.78 -43.48
N LEU A 497 -17.86 -1.20 -42.43
CA LEU A 497 -18.41 -1.25 -41.06
C LEU A 497 -18.64 0.14 -40.45
N GLY A 498 -18.07 1.20 -41.02
CA GLY A 498 -18.34 2.58 -40.60
C GLY A 498 -19.81 2.99 -40.75
N GLN A 499 -20.55 2.36 -41.65
CA GLN A 499 -21.97 2.60 -41.90
C GLN A 499 -22.88 1.50 -41.32
N ASN A 500 -22.34 0.53 -40.58
CA ASN A 500 -23.13 -0.59 -40.05
C ASN A 500 -24.18 -0.10 -39.04
N GLU A 501 -25.41 -0.61 -39.12
CA GLU A 501 -26.53 -0.24 -38.23
C GLU A 501 -26.27 -0.64 -36.77
N CYS A 502 -25.53 -1.72 -36.53
CA CYS A 502 -25.17 -2.14 -35.19
C CYS A 502 -24.07 -1.24 -34.61
N MET A 503 -24.48 -0.30 -33.75
CA MET A 503 -23.58 0.63 -33.04
C MET A 503 -22.42 -0.07 -32.34
N GLN A 504 -22.63 -1.30 -31.83
CA GLN A 504 -21.53 -2.05 -31.23
C GLN A 504 -20.43 -2.36 -32.24
N ILE A 505 -20.78 -2.90 -33.43
CA ILE A 505 -19.86 -3.22 -34.52
C ILE A 505 -19.16 -1.94 -35.01
N ARG A 506 -19.94 -0.88 -35.27
CA ARG A 506 -19.45 0.41 -35.75
C ARG A 506 -18.40 1.02 -34.80
N ILE A 507 -18.65 0.97 -33.49
CA ILE A 507 -17.68 1.45 -32.47
C ILE A 507 -16.38 0.62 -32.46
N ARG A 508 -16.43 -0.71 -32.64
CA ARG A 508 -15.18 -1.51 -32.71
C ARG A 508 -14.40 -1.20 -33.99
N TYR A 509 -15.08 -0.99 -35.12
CA TYR A 509 -14.44 -0.50 -36.35
C TYR A 509 -13.73 0.84 -36.12
N LEU A 510 -14.39 1.82 -35.49
CA LEU A 510 -13.79 3.11 -35.13
C LEU A 510 -12.57 2.93 -34.20
N GLN A 511 -12.65 2.01 -33.22
CA GLN A 511 -11.52 1.67 -32.35
C GLN A 511 -10.33 1.08 -33.11
N ILE A 512 -10.57 0.09 -33.98
CA ILE A 512 -9.54 -0.58 -34.80
C ILE A 512 -8.86 0.46 -35.70
N SER A 513 -9.65 1.24 -36.45
CA SER A 513 -9.13 2.22 -37.40
C SER A 513 -8.39 3.38 -36.72
N CYS A 514 -8.87 3.86 -35.57
CA CYS A 514 -8.14 4.82 -34.73
C CYS A 514 -6.83 4.25 -34.18
N ASN A 515 -6.83 3.01 -33.65
CA ASN A 515 -5.62 2.34 -33.15
C ASN A 515 -4.54 2.18 -34.23
N ILE A 516 -4.95 2.00 -35.49
CA ILE A 516 -4.09 1.90 -36.68
C ILE A 516 -3.55 3.27 -37.08
N LEU A 517 -4.41 4.30 -37.19
CA LEU A 517 -4.03 5.65 -37.58
C LEU A 517 -2.96 6.23 -36.64
N CYS A 518 -3.11 6.04 -35.32
CA CYS A 518 -2.14 6.49 -34.32
C CYS A 518 -0.77 5.77 -34.36
N ARG A 519 -0.54 4.86 -35.32
CA ARG A 519 0.68 4.03 -35.45
C ARG A 519 1.26 3.99 -36.85
N VAL A 520 0.40 4.03 -37.86
CA VAL A 520 0.77 4.01 -39.28
C VAL A 520 0.12 5.24 -39.90
N PRO A 521 0.86 6.35 -40.05
CA PRO A 521 0.33 7.61 -40.54
C PRO A 521 -0.21 7.44 -41.97
N ASN A 522 -1.39 8.00 -42.23
CA ASN A 522 -2.05 7.91 -43.53
C ASN A 522 -3.14 8.99 -43.66
N GLU A 523 -2.88 10.00 -44.48
CA GLU A 523 -3.76 11.16 -44.67
C GLU A 523 -5.18 10.77 -45.16
N ARG A 524 -5.28 9.79 -46.06
CA ARG A 524 -6.58 9.35 -46.60
C ARG A 524 -7.42 8.63 -45.54
N LYS A 525 -6.80 7.97 -44.56
CA LYS A 525 -7.53 7.21 -43.53
C LYS A 525 -8.22 8.11 -42.51
N TRP A 526 -7.64 9.25 -42.12
CA TRP A 526 -8.33 10.12 -41.14
C TRP A 526 -9.56 10.79 -41.75
N GLN A 527 -9.51 11.16 -43.03
CA GLN A 527 -10.65 11.75 -43.75
C GLN A 527 -11.87 10.82 -43.74
N LEU A 528 -11.65 9.53 -44.01
CA LEU A 528 -12.68 8.49 -44.04
C LEU A 528 -13.30 8.18 -42.66
N LEU A 529 -12.69 8.60 -41.55
CA LEU A 529 -13.20 8.36 -40.20
C LEU A 529 -14.09 9.50 -39.68
N CYS A 530 -13.95 10.72 -40.21
CA CYS A 530 -14.70 11.89 -39.73
C CYS A 530 -16.22 11.69 -39.83
N GLY A 531 -16.73 11.22 -40.97
CA GLY A 531 -18.17 10.92 -41.17
C GLY A 531 -18.68 9.87 -40.18
N PRO A 532 -18.15 8.64 -40.18
CA PRO A 532 -18.56 7.59 -39.25
C PRO A 532 -18.49 7.97 -37.76
N PHE A 533 -17.58 8.86 -37.33
CA PHE A 533 -17.63 9.40 -35.97
C PHE A 533 -18.87 10.28 -35.74
N LEU A 534 -19.12 11.26 -36.61
CA LEU A 534 -20.28 12.15 -36.51
C LEU A 534 -21.60 11.35 -36.57
N ASP A 535 -21.74 10.47 -37.56
CA ASP A 535 -22.91 9.60 -37.76
C ASP A 535 -23.19 8.66 -36.58
N THR A 536 -22.20 8.40 -35.70
CA THR A 536 -22.37 7.57 -34.49
C THR A 536 -22.73 8.41 -33.26
N ILE A 537 -22.26 9.66 -33.22
CA ILE A 537 -22.45 10.59 -32.10
C ILE A 537 -23.89 11.13 -32.05
N GLU A 538 -24.57 11.22 -33.20
CA GLU A 538 -25.97 11.65 -33.31
C GLU A 538 -27.00 10.71 -32.63
N TYR A 539 -26.60 9.50 -32.25
CA TYR A 539 -27.47 8.51 -31.63
C TYR A 539 -27.27 8.47 -30.11
N GLU A 540 -28.37 8.29 -29.38
CA GLU A 540 -28.33 8.05 -27.93
C GLU A 540 -27.83 6.63 -27.63
N LEU A 541 -26.64 6.54 -27.03
CA LEU A 541 -25.94 5.30 -26.74
C LEU A 541 -26.00 4.95 -25.25
N PRO A 542 -26.10 3.65 -24.88
CA PRO A 542 -25.86 3.20 -23.52
C PRO A 542 -24.51 3.71 -22.99
N THR A 543 -24.47 4.21 -21.75
CA THR A 543 -23.31 4.92 -21.16
C THR A 543 -21.97 4.20 -21.37
N LYS A 544 -21.94 2.87 -21.24
CA LYS A 544 -20.73 2.05 -21.47
C LYS A 544 -20.20 2.13 -22.91
N LEU A 545 -21.07 2.23 -23.91
CA LEU A 545 -20.70 2.39 -25.32
C LEU A 545 -20.32 3.84 -25.62
N ALA A 546 -21.06 4.82 -25.11
CA ALA A 546 -20.74 6.24 -25.25
C ALA A 546 -19.32 6.55 -24.73
N VAL A 547 -18.96 6.08 -23.53
CA VAL A 547 -17.61 6.26 -22.96
C VAL A 547 -16.51 5.66 -23.85
N VAL A 548 -16.77 4.52 -24.50
CA VAL A 548 -15.81 3.87 -25.43
C VAL A 548 -15.67 4.67 -26.73
N LEU A 549 -16.78 5.18 -27.28
CA LEU A 549 -16.79 6.06 -28.46
C LEU A 549 -16.00 7.35 -28.19
N TYR A 550 -16.36 8.09 -27.14
CA TYR A 550 -15.74 9.37 -26.81
C TYR A 550 -14.25 9.25 -26.45
N ARG A 551 -13.82 8.20 -25.72
CA ARG A 551 -12.39 7.91 -25.50
C ARG A 551 -11.63 7.53 -26.77
N THR A 552 -12.32 7.08 -27.81
CA THR A 552 -11.73 6.75 -29.11
C THR A 552 -11.65 7.99 -29.99
N LEU A 553 -12.69 8.81 -29.99
CA LEU A 553 -12.69 10.13 -30.61
C LEU A 553 -11.63 11.06 -30.02
N ALA A 554 -11.43 11.08 -28.69
CA ALA A 554 -10.38 11.88 -28.06
C ALA A 554 -8.98 11.51 -28.59
N ARG A 555 -8.70 10.20 -28.69
CA ARG A 555 -7.43 9.69 -29.26
C ARG A 555 -7.29 10.00 -30.75
N PHE A 556 -8.39 9.99 -31.50
CA PHE A 556 -8.40 10.40 -32.91
C PHE A 556 -8.06 11.89 -33.05
N LEU A 557 -8.74 12.78 -32.31
CA LEU A 557 -8.49 14.23 -32.39
C LEU A 557 -7.14 14.67 -31.81
N CYS A 558 -6.57 13.90 -30.88
CA CYS A 558 -5.21 14.15 -30.35
C CYS A 558 -4.10 13.49 -31.20
N CYS A 559 -4.43 12.85 -32.33
CA CYS A 559 -3.44 12.26 -33.23
C CYS A 559 -2.78 13.35 -34.09
N SER A 560 -1.45 13.35 -34.17
CA SER A 560 -0.65 14.33 -34.93
C SER A 560 -1.04 14.45 -36.41
N GLU A 561 -1.56 13.37 -36.99
CA GLU A 561 -1.96 13.28 -38.39
C GLU A 561 -3.24 14.05 -38.71
N VAL A 562 -4.06 14.40 -37.71
CA VAL A 562 -5.33 15.10 -37.92
C VAL A 562 -5.08 16.61 -37.87
N PRO A 563 -5.26 17.36 -38.99
CA PRO A 563 -4.97 18.78 -39.00
C PRO A 563 -5.83 19.56 -38.01
N ARG A 564 -5.27 20.62 -37.40
CA ARG A 564 -5.97 21.48 -36.42
C ARG A 564 -7.30 22.02 -36.95
N GLU A 565 -7.35 22.34 -38.23
CA GLU A 565 -8.57 22.78 -38.94
C GLU A 565 -9.64 21.68 -38.94
N GLN A 566 -9.27 20.43 -39.24
CA GLN A 566 -10.19 19.30 -39.20
C GLN A 566 -10.69 19.02 -37.78
N VAL A 567 -9.81 19.07 -36.78
CA VAL A 567 -10.19 18.95 -35.36
C VAL A 567 -11.25 20.00 -35.00
N MET A 568 -11.05 21.25 -35.44
CA MET A 568 -12.00 22.34 -35.23
C MET A 568 -13.31 22.17 -35.99
N GLN A 569 -13.30 21.59 -37.20
CA GLN A 569 -14.52 21.27 -37.96
C GLN A 569 -15.32 20.15 -37.28
N VAL A 570 -14.70 19.01 -36.99
CA VAL A 570 -15.36 17.86 -36.34
C VAL A 570 -15.93 18.27 -34.99
N LEU A 571 -15.15 18.97 -34.16
CA LEU A 571 -15.65 19.52 -32.90
C LEU A 571 -16.82 20.48 -33.11
N SER A 572 -16.78 21.34 -34.14
CA SER A 572 -17.88 22.26 -34.41
C SER A 572 -19.21 21.59 -34.76
N SER A 573 -19.18 20.39 -35.32
CA SER A 573 -20.39 19.61 -35.59
C SER A 573 -20.92 18.97 -34.31
N ILE A 574 -20.03 18.38 -33.50
CA ILE A 574 -20.38 17.73 -32.22
C ILE A 574 -20.97 18.73 -31.22
N LEU A 575 -20.40 19.94 -31.10
CA LEU A 575 -20.87 20.94 -30.14
C LEU A 575 -22.25 21.55 -30.49
N LYS A 576 -22.81 21.24 -31.67
CA LYS A 576 -24.19 21.64 -32.05
C LYS A 576 -25.28 20.72 -31.48
N MET A 577 -24.92 19.60 -30.87
CA MET A 577 -25.90 18.68 -30.28
C MET A 577 -26.75 19.37 -29.22
N PRO A 578 -28.04 19.02 -29.09
CA PRO A 578 -28.92 19.59 -28.07
C PRO A 578 -28.46 19.16 -26.68
N THR A 579 -28.62 20.04 -25.69
CA THR A 579 -28.29 19.74 -24.29
C THR A 579 -29.14 18.60 -23.70
N SER A 580 -30.34 18.39 -24.24
CA SER A 580 -31.23 17.27 -23.91
C SER A 580 -30.75 15.89 -24.38
N HIS A 581 -29.64 15.78 -25.11
CA HIS A 581 -29.16 14.49 -25.63
C HIS A 581 -28.67 13.58 -24.51
N GLY A 582 -29.10 12.31 -24.50
CA GLY A 582 -28.84 11.33 -23.43
C GLY A 582 -27.35 11.08 -23.10
N ASN A 583 -26.40 11.50 -23.96
CA ASN A 583 -24.96 11.41 -23.70
C ASN A 583 -24.25 12.75 -23.43
N ILE A 584 -24.98 13.85 -23.14
CA ILE A 584 -24.39 15.18 -22.88
C ILE A 584 -23.31 15.17 -21.78
N SER A 585 -23.49 14.36 -20.73
CA SER A 585 -22.50 14.18 -19.66
C SER A 585 -21.17 13.59 -20.18
N GLN A 586 -21.22 12.55 -21.01
CA GLN A 586 -20.02 11.97 -21.63
C GLN A 586 -19.37 12.92 -22.63
N LEU A 587 -20.15 13.77 -23.31
CA LEU A 587 -19.63 14.81 -24.20
C LEU A 587 -18.86 15.89 -23.42
N ILE A 588 -19.34 16.30 -22.24
CA ILE A 588 -18.64 17.27 -21.38
C ILE A 588 -17.33 16.66 -20.85
N ASP A 589 -17.33 15.41 -20.39
CA ASP A 589 -16.10 14.72 -19.95
C ASP A 589 -15.08 14.58 -21.10
N PHE A 590 -15.55 14.29 -22.32
CA PHE A 590 -14.72 14.30 -23.53
C PHE A 590 -14.13 15.68 -23.82
N CYS A 591 -14.92 16.75 -23.72
CA CYS A 591 -14.46 18.11 -23.90
C CYS A 591 -13.36 18.48 -22.88
N CYS A 592 -13.50 18.03 -21.63
CA CYS A 592 -12.45 18.18 -20.62
C CYS A 592 -11.17 17.47 -21.06
N GLN A 593 -11.26 16.19 -21.42
CA GLN A 593 -10.11 15.39 -21.85
C GLN A 593 -9.34 16.04 -23.02
N ILE A 594 -10.04 16.47 -24.08
CA ILE A 594 -9.35 17.08 -25.23
C ILE A 594 -8.78 18.47 -24.90
N SER A 595 -9.40 19.23 -23.98
CA SER A 595 -8.90 20.57 -23.62
C SER A 595 -7.55 20.53 -22.91
N CYS A 596 -7.26 19.49 -22.12
CA CYS A 596 -5.96 19.28 -21.49
C CYS A 596 -4.85 18.99 -22.52
N HIS A 597 -5.17 18.30 -23.62
CA HIS A 597 -4.20 17.91 -24.64
C HIS A 597 -4.08 18.91 -25.82
N LEU A 598 -5.11 19.73 -26.06
CA LEU A 598 -5.21 20.61 -27.23
C LEU A 598 -5.56 22.06 -26.80
N PRO A 599 -4.60 22.85 -26.28
CA PRO A 599 -4.85 24.17 -25.69
C PRO A 599 -5.57 25.17 -26.62
N PHE A 600 -5.39 25.05 -27.94
CA PHE A 600 -6.05 25.92 -28.92
C PHE A 600 -7.59 25.76 -28.97
N LEU A 601 -8.14 24.69 -28.39
CA LEU A 601 -9.57 24.46 -28.29
C LEU A 601 -10.21 25.18 -27.09
N VAL A 602 -9.42 25.56 -26.06
CA VAL A 602 -9.92 26.00 -24.76
C VAL A 602 -10.89 27.18 -24.87
N GLY A 603 -10.55 28.23 -25.62
CA GLY A 603 -11.42 29.40 -25.78
C GLY A 603 -12.78 29.08 -26.42
N ARG A 604 -12.83 28.07 -27.31
CA ARG A 604 -14.09 27.62 -27.93
C ARG A 604 -14.92 26.77 -26.98
N LEU A 605 -14.28 25.86 -26.27
CA LEU A 605 -14.94 24.99 -25.28
C LEU A 605 -15.48 25.80 -24.10
N HIS A 606 -14.76 26.82 -23.65
CA HIS A 606 -15.22 27.80 -22.65
C HIS A 606 -16.49 28.52 -23.11
N LYS A 607 -16.53 29.02 -24.36
CA LYS A 607 -17.73 29.67 -24.91
C LYS A 607 -18.92 28.70 -24.96
N TRP A 608 -18.72 27.48 -25.46
CA TRP A 608 -19.78 26.46 -25.50
C TRP A 608 -20.28 26.09 -24.10
N ALA A 609 -19.39 25.94 -23.12
CA ALA A 609 -19.77 25.64 -21.74
C ALA A 609 -20.65 26.74 -21.12
N LYS A 610 -20.42 28.02 -21.45
CA LYS A 610 -21.32 29.12 -21.07
C LYS A 610 -22.71 28.97 -21.71
N GLU A 611 -22.77 28.70 -23.01
CA GLU A 611 -24.03 28.49 -23.73
C GLU A 611 -24.83 27.28 -23.19
N VAL A 612 -24.15 26.24 -22.67
CA VAL A 612 -24.79 25.10 -21.98
C VAL A 612 -25.37 25.53 -20.62
N VAL A 613 -24.60 26.23 -19.79
CA VAL A 613 -25.06 26.75 -18.49
C VAL A 613 -26.24 27.71 -18.61
N GLU A 614 -26.21 28.59 -19.60
CA GLU A 614 -27.30 29.56 -19.84
C GLU A 614 -28.63 28.87 -20.15
N LYS A 615 -28.59 27.74 -20.87
CA LYS A 615 -29.76 26.93 -21.23
C LYS A 615 -30.23 26.01 -20.10
N GLU A 616 -29.31 25.38 -19.37
CA GLU A 616 -29.61 24.37 -18.36
C GLU A 616 -28.91 24.64 -17.02
N ARG A 617 -29.30 25.73 -16.35
CA ARG A 617 -28.76 26.17 -15.04
C ARG A 617 -28.83 25.15 -13.88
N ARG A 618 -29.56 24.04 -14.06
CA ARG A 618 -29.64 22.93 -13.08
C ARG A 618 -28.58 21.85 -13.30
N PHE A 619 -27.90 21.83 -14.45
CA PHE A 619 -26.93 20.79 -14.81
C PHE A 619 -25.53 21.12 -14.26
N PHE A 620 -25.37 21.07 -12.93
CA PHE A 620 -24.03 21.23 -12.33
C PHE A 620 -23.21 19.95 -12.45
N SER A 621 -21.98 20.06 -12.97
CA SER A 621 -20.97 19.02 -12.88
C SER A 621 -19.56 19.61 -12.70
N PRO A 622 -18.65 18.91 -12.00
CA PRO A 622 -17.25 19.35 -11.87
C PRO A 622 -16.56 19.50 -13.24
N SER A 623 -16.91 18.65 -14.20
CA SER A 623 -16.41 18.69 -15.58
C SER A 623 -16.87 19.97 -16.30
N LEU A 624 -18.13 20.39 -16.14
CA LEU A 624 -18.61 21.65 -16.73
C LEU A 624 -17.95 22.87 -16.08
N ALA A 625 -17.78 22.86 -14.75
CA ALA A 625 -17.04 23.89 -14.04
C ALA A 625 -15.58 23.99 -14.52
N PHE A 626 -14.94 22.86 -14.85
CA PHE A 626 -13.58 22.82 -15.39
C PHE A 626 -13.46 23.50 -16.75
N LEU A 627 -14.44 23.34 -17.65
CA LEU A 627 -14.46 24.04 -18.95
C LEU A 627 -14.71 25.54 -18.81
N LEU A 628 -15.59 25.95 -17.89
CA LEU A 628 -15.88 27.36 -17.58
C LEU A 628 -14.67 28.09 -16.96
N LEU A 629 -13.87 27.36 -16.19
CA LEU A 629 -12.67 27.84 -15.52
C LEU A 629 -11.40 27.32 -16.18
N ALA A 630 -11.42 26.96 -17.46
CA ALA A 630 -10.28 26.28 -18.10
C ALA A 630 -8.96 27.10 -17.99
N PRO A 631 -7.79 26.43 -17.97
CA PRO A 631 -6.49 27.12 -17.92
C PRO A 631 -6.36 28.16 -19.04
N SER A 632 -5.71 29.29 -18.76
CA SER A 632 -5.51 30.42 -19.69
C SER A 632 -6.76 31.24 -20.07
N VAL A 633 -7.96 30.91 -19.59
CA VAL A 633 -9.16 31.78 -19.76
C VAL A 633 -9.02 33.04 -18.90
N GLN A 634 -9.16 34.24 -19.48
CA GLN A 634 -9.20 35.47 -18.70
C GLN A 634 -10.62 35.76 -18.18
N LEU A 635 -10.80 35.70 -16.86
CA LEU A 635 -12.03 36.12 -16.18
C LEU A 635 -12.02 37.65 -16.00
N THR A 636 -13.05 38.35 -16.49
CA THR A 636 -13.14 39.82 -16.44
C THR A 636 -13.62 40.35 -15.08
N GLU A 637 -14.41 39.56 -14.36
CA GLU A 637 -15.04 39.91 -13.08
C GLU A 637 -14.89 38.76 -12.08
N ASP A 638 -15.16 39.02 -10.80
CA ASP A 638 -15.16 38.00 -9.75
C ASP A 638 -16.39 37.09 -9.89
N VAL A 639 -16.16 35.77 -9.95
CA VAL A 639 -17.19 34.77 -10.19
C VAL A 639 -17.62 34.10 -8.88
N ASN A 640 -18.77 34.51 -8.35
CA ASN A 640 -19.34 33.93 -7.12
C ASN A 640 -19.86 32.50 -7.29
N THR A 641 -20.66 32.23 -8.33
CA THR A 641 -21.14 30.88 -8.71
C THR A 641 -21.63 30.91 -10.15
N PHE A 642 -21.30 29.90 -10.96
CA PHE A 642 -21.87 29.75 -12.31
C PHE A 642 -23.31 29.21 -12.32
N MET A 643 -23.76 28.62 -11.21
CA MET A 643 -25.02 27.87 -11.08
C MET A 643 -25.72 28.21 -9.76
N GLU A 644 -27.03 27.94 -9.67
CA GLU A 644 -27.73 27.84 -8.39
C GLU A 644 -27.26 26.55 -7.69
N GLY A 645 -26.55 26.68 -6.57
CA GLY A 645 -25.87 25.55 -5.92
C GLY A 645 -25.71 25.71 -4.42
N SER A 646 -25.46 24.58 -3.77
CA SER A 646 -25.16 24.45 -2.33
C SER A 646 -23.75 24.92 -1.98
N ASP A 647 -23.43 24.97 -0.69
CA ASP A 647 -22.07 25.24 -0.21
C ASP A 647 -21.05 24.18 -0.66
N LEU A 648 -21.49 22.94 -0.90
CA LEU A 648 -20.64 21.90 -1.50
C LEU A 648 -20.32 22.23 -2.96
N ASP A 649 -21.28 22.77 -3.72
CA ASP A 649 -21.07 23.13 -5.12
C ASP A 649 -20.10 24.32 -5.24
N ARG A 650 -20.24 25.31 -4.35
CA ARG A 650 -19.28 26.42 -4.18
C ARG A 650 -17.87 25.91 -3.88
N TYR A 651 -17.73 24.98 -2.94
CA TYR A 651 -16.45 24.34 -2.63
C TYR A 651 -15.86 23.58 -3.83
N VAL A 652 -16.69 22.84 -4.59
CA VAL A 652 -16.26 22.14 -5.81
C VAL A 652 -15.79 23.11 -6.89
N VAL A 653 -16.52 24.21 -7.12
CA VAL A 653 -16.12 25.28 -8.06
C VAL A 653 -14.81 25.93 -7.61
N ALA A 654 -14.66 26.25 -6.32
CA ALA A 654 -13.42 26.80 -5.78
C ALA A 654 -12.23 25.85 -5.97
N ARG A 655 -12.41 24.55 -5.71
CA ARG A 655 -11.39 23.51 -5.95
C ARG A 655 -10.98 23.44 -7.43
N VAL A 656 -11.94 23.53 -8.36
CA VAL A 656 -11.65 23.58 -9.79
C VAL A 656 -10.91 24.87 -10.16
N ALA A 657 -11.29 26.01 -9.58
CA ALA A 657 -10.61 27.29 -9.77
C ALA A 657 -9.14 27.23 -9.30
N PHE A 658 -8.84 26.60 -8.16
CA PHE A 658 -7.47 26.36 -7.71
C PHE A 658 -6.67 25.49 -8.68
N ARG A 659 -7.25 24.37 -9.15
CA ARG A 659 -6.60 23.48 -10.12
C ARG A 659 -6.30 24.18 -11.44
N ASN A 660 -7.07 25.20 -11.82
CA ASN A 660 -6.94 25.92 -13.09
C ASN A 660 -6.35 27.34 -12.96
N GLY A 661 -5.82 27.71 -11.79
CA GLY A 661 -5.08 28.97 -11.58
C GLY A 661 -5.92 30.23 -11.30
N HIS A 662 -7.24 30.11 -11.11
CA HIS A 662 -8.17 31.23 -10.91
C HIS A 662 -8.44 31.53 -9.42
N TRP A 663 -7.39 31.71 -8.63
CA TRP A 663 -7.52 31.72 -7.16
C TRP A 663 -8.29 32.95 -6.66
N ARG A 664 -7.83 34.16 -7.02
CA ARG A 664 -8.48 35.40 -6.56
C ARG A 664 -9.86 35.62 -7.16
N ARG A 665 -10.03 35.43 -8.48
CA ARG A 665 -11.26 35.77 -9.21
C ARG A 665 -12.37 34.70 -9.16
N ALA A 666 -12.08 33.47 -8.73
CA ALA A 666 -13.10 32.42 -8.65
C ALA A 666 -13.05 31.62 -7.34
N ALA A 667 -11.87 31.18 -6.88
CA ALA A 667 -11.81 30.40 -5.63
C ALA A 667 -12.19 31.24 -4.40
N LEU A 668 -11.57 32.40 -4.22
CA LEU A 668 -11.82 33.30 -3.08
C LEU A 668 -13.31 33.72 -2.93
N PRO A 669 -14.01 34.22 -3.98
CA PRO A 669 -15.43 34.57 -3.86
C PRO A 669 -16.31 33.36 -3.52
N ASN A 670 -16.12 32.20 -4.17
CA ASN A 670 -16.86 30.98 -3.85
C ASN A 670 -16.66 30.56 -2.38
N LEU A 671 -15.43 30.57 -1.88
CA LEU A 671 -15.11 30.18 -0.50
C LEU A 671 -15.66 31.16 0.54
N LYS A 672 -15.70 32.46 0.24
CA LYS A 672 -16.29 33.48 1.12
C LYS A 672 -17.82 33.41 1.19
N ALA A 673 -18.46 32.83 0.18
CA ALA A 673 -19.92 32.68 0.14
C ALA A 673 -20.43 31.50 0.98
N ILE A 674 -19.55 30.56 1.39
CA ILE A 674 -19.90 29.37 2.18
C ILE A 674 -20.34 29.77 3.60
N CYS A 675 -21.45 29.19 4.09
CA CYS A 675 -21.95 29.44 5.44
C CYS A 675 -21.14 28.64 6.48
N THR A 676 -20.16 29.29 7.12
CA THR A 676 -19.30 28.69 8.14
C THR A 676 -20.04 28.24 9.39
N ASP A 677 -21.14 28.91 9.76
CA ASP A 677 -21.89 28.66 11.01
C ASP A 677 -22.49 27.26 11.12
N ARG A 678 -22.48 26.49 10.02
CA ARG A 678 -23.03 25.12 9.93
C ARG A 678 -21.95 24.04 9.81
N LEU A 679 -20.67 24.41 9.79
CA LEU A 679 -19.55 23.50 9.63
C LEU A 679 -18.97 23.10 11.00
N SER A 680 -18.26 21.97 11.06
CA SER A 680 -17.42 21.65 12.21
C SER A 680 -16.19 22.56 12.25
N LEU A 681 -15.50 22.62 13.41
CA LEU A 681 -14.32 23.48 13.59
C LEU A 681 -13.24 23.19 12.54
N GLU A 682 -12.96 21.92 12.28
CA GLU A 682 -11.92 21.48 11.32
C GLU A 682 -12.29 21.88 9.88
N ASN A 683 -13.58 21.80 9.54
CA ASN A 683 -14.08 22.24 8.24
C ASN A 683 -14.05 23.78 8.09
N CYS A 684 -14.34 24.53 9.16
CA CYS A 684 -14.15 25.98 9.20
C CYS A 684 -12.68 26.35 9.00
N GLU A 685 -11.77 25.72 9.75
CA GLU A 685 -10.32 25.94 9.64
C GLU A 685 -9.80 25.60 8.23
N TRP A 686 -10.24 24.50 7.64
CA TRP A 686 -9.92 24.15 6.25
C TRP A 686 -10.39 25.20 5.24
N ILE A 687 -11.65 25.67 5.34
CA ILE A 687 -12.17 26.71 4.44
C ILE A 687 -11.43 28.04 4.65
N LEU A 688 -11.10 28.42 5.89
CA LEU A 688 -10.32 29.61 6.20
C LEU A 688 -8.88 29.53 5.64
N ALA A 689 -8.22 28.38 5.76
CA ALA A 689 -6.91 28.15 5.16
C ALA A 689 -6.96 28.29 3.63
N LEU A 690 -8.01 27.75 2.98
CA LEU A 690 -8.22 27.93 1.54
C LEU A 690 -8.52 29.40 1.18
N GLN A 691 -9.26 30.16 1.99
CA GLN A 691 -9.49 31.59 1.74
C GLN A 691 -8.19 32.39 1.80
N GLU A 692 -7.34 32.14 2.80
CA GLU A 692 -6.02 32.77 2.92
C GLU A 692 -5.10 32.38 1.74
N LEU A 693 -5.09 31.10 1.32
CA LEU A 693 -4.38 30.66 0.11
C LEU A 693 -4.91 31.37 -1.14
N ALA A 694 -6.23 31.44 -1.33
CA ALA A 694 -6.80 32.07 -2.52
C ALA A 694 -6.46 33.58 -2.61
N ALA A 695 -6.29 34.25 -1.47
CA ALA A 695 -5.83 35.63 -1.40
C ALA A 695 -4.34 35.80 -1.74
N SER A 696 -3.49 34.78 -1.54
CA SER A 696 -2.03 34.91 -1.67
C SER A 696 -1.49 34.99 -3.10
N GLN A 697 -2.28 34.68 -4.14
CA GLN A 697 -1.83 34.71 -5.54
C GLN A 697 -1.44 36.14 -5.98
N THR A 698 -0.14 36.41 -6.23
CA THR A 698 0.32 37.73 -6.70
C THR A 698 0.33 37.85 -8.23
N ASN A 699 0.13 39.07 -8.72
CA ASN A 699 0.26 39.45 -10.13
C ASN A 699 1.48 40.36 -10.38
N GLU A 700 2.25 40.70 -9.34
CA GLU A 700 3.37 41.64 -9.38
C GLU A 700 4.55 41.14 -8.55
N PHE A 701 5.77 41.34 -9.05
CA PHE A 701 7.02 41.06 -8.34
C PHE A 701 7.55 42.34 -7.68
N SER A 702 6.92 42.72 -6.56
CA SER A 702 7.36 43.86 -5.75
C SER A 702 7.37 43.51 -4.27
N VAL A 703 8.19 44.23 -3.49
CA VAL A 703 8.40 43.98 -2.06
C VAL A 703 7.07 44.02 -1.29
N SER A 704 6.19 44.96 -1.61
CA SER A 704 4.84 45.07 -1.00
C SER A 704 3.92 43.90 -1.37
N ALA A 705 3.89 43.50 -2.64
CA ALA A 705 3.04 42.41 -3.10
C ALA A 705 3.48 41.04 -2.54
N LEU A 706 4.80 40.79 -2.52
CA LEU A 706 5.40 39.58 -1.95
C LEU A 706 5.25 39.53 -0.41
N PHE A 707 5.31 40.68 0.28
CA PHE A 707 5.07 40.73 1.72
C PHE A 707 3.63 40.35 2.10
N GLU A 708 2.63 40.88 1.39
CA GLU A 708 1.22 40.47 1.62
C GLU A 708 0.96 39.02 1.20
N GLN A 709 1.61 38.52 0.13
CA GLN A 709 1.59 37.09 -0.21
C GLN A 709 2.12 36.21 0.94
N ASN A 710 3.29 36.53 1.50
CA ASN A 710 3.89 35.79 2.62
C ASN A 710 3.00 35.79 3.87
N LYS A 711 2.38 36.93 4.19
CA LYS A 711 1.43 37.07 5.31
C LYS A 711 0.22 36.15 5.17
N HIS A 712 -0.35 36.03 3.97
CA HIS A 712 -1.43 35.09 3.66
C HIS A 712 -0.97 33.63 3.72
N LEU A 713 0.17 33.30 3.09
CA LEU A 713 0.76 31.94 3.11
C LEU A 713 1.11 31.48 4.53
N TYR A 714 1.63 32.36 5.38
CA TYR A 714 1.96 32.07 6.78
C TYR A 714 0.72 31.70 7.60
N ARG A 715 -0.39 32.44 7.43
CA ARG A 715 -1.67 32.14 8.09
C ARG A 715 -2.22 30.80 7.64
N ALA A 716 -2.26 30.54 6.33
CA ALA A 716 -2.69 29.27 5.78
C ALA A 716 -1.85 28.10 6.31
N HIS A 717 -0.52 28.22 6.31
CA HIS A 717 0.37 27.19 6.85
C HIS A 717 0.14 26.98 8.36
N SER A 718 -0.04 28.04 9.15
CA SER A 718 -0.30 27.92 10.59
C SER A 718 -1.57 27.12 10.90
N ILE A 719 -2.63 27.31 10.11
CA ILE A 719 -3.90 26.58 10.26
C ILE A 719 -3.71 25.11 9.83
N LEU A 720 -3.18 24.88 8.62
CA LEU A 720 -2.98 23.53 8.09
C LEU A 720 -2.02 22.69 8.91
N LYS A 721 -0.99 23.30 9.49
CA LYS A 721 -0.05 22.63 10.40
C LYS A 721 -0.71 22.20 11.70
N SER A 722 -1.62 23.01 12.25
CA SER A 722 -2.43 22.64 13.42
C SER A 722 -3.30 21.41 13.11
N LEU A 723 -3.99 21.43 11.97
CA LEU A 723 -4.80 20.29 11.50
C LEU A 723 -3.97 19.03 11.24
N ALA A 724 -2.78 19.16 10.65
CA ALA A 724 -1.86 18.04 10.39
C ALA A 724 -1.24 17.44 11.66
N GLN A 725 -1.17 18.18 12.77
CA GLN A 725 -0.70 17.67 14.06
C GLN A 725 -1.78 16.89 14.84
N SER A 726 -3.02 16.86 14.35
CA SER A 726 -4.08 16.01 14.91
C SER A 726 -3.92 14.56 14.45
N SER A 727 -3.78 13.62 15.39
CA SER A 727 -3.65 12.18 15.09
C SER A 727 -4.83 11.58 14.32
N GLN A 728 -5.99 12.25 14.31
CA GLN A 728 -7.15 11.82 13.52
C GLN A 728 -7.06 12.23 12.04
N HIS A 729 -6.24 13.22 11.70
CA HIS A 729 -6.24 13.89 10.40
C HIS A 729 -4.84 14.14 9.79
N GLU A 730 -3.77 13.72 10.46
CA GLU A 730 -2.38 13.82 10.01
C GLU A 730 -2.20 13.38 8.54
N THR A 731 -2.69 12.20 8.20
CA THR A 731 -2.61 11.65 6.83
C THR A 731 -3.39 12.46 5.79
N ALA A 732 -4.41 13.21 6.19
CA ALA A 732 -5.21 14.03 5.29
C ALA A 732 -4.58 15.39 5.02
N PHE A 733 -3.89 15.99 6.00
CA PHE A 733 -3.41 17.37 5.93
C PHE A 733 -1.88 17.53 5.90
N SER A 734 -1.08 16.50 6.16
CA SER A 734 0.40 16.57 6.12
C SER A 734 0.94 17.13 4.80
N PHE A 735 0.58 16.49 3.68
CA PHE A 735 0.93 16.97 2.33
C PHE A 735 0.50 18.42 2.11
N SER A 736 -0.72 18.78 2.51
CA SER A 736 -1.27 20.12 2.30
C SER A 736 -0.54 21.19 3.13
N SER A 737 -0.18 20.87 4.39
CA SER A 737 0.65 21.71 5.24
C SER A 737 2.04 21.95 4.63
N ASP A 738 2.71 20.88 4.21
CA ASP A 738 4.08 20.95 3.67
C ASP A 738 4.14 21.59 2.29
N TRP A 739 3.12 21.40 1.45
CA TRP A 739 2.98 22.07 0.16
C TRP A 739 2.87 23.59 0.33
N VAL A 740 2.09 24.06 1.31
CA VAL A 740 2.02 25.51 1.63
C VAL A 740 3.33 26.00 2.27
N ALA A 741 4.01 25.18 3.07
CA ALA A 741 5.34 25.51 3.58
C ALA A 741 6.35 25.72 2.45
N CYS A 742 6.34 24.86 1.42
CA CYS A 742 7.19 24.99 0.24
C CYS A 742 6.91 26.30 -0.52
N LEU A 743 5.64 26.68 -0.71
CA LEU A 743 5.28 27.98 -1.30
C LEU A 743 5.75 29.16 -0.46
N LEU A 744 5.59 29.09 0.86
CA LEU A 744 6.05 30.14 1.78
C LEU A 744 7.58 30.30 1.69
N TYR A 745 8.35 29.21 1.62
CA TYR A 745 9.80 29.29 1.44
C TYR A 745 10.20 29.88 0.08
N SER A 746 9.49 29.51 -1.01
CA SER A 746 9.72 30.10 -2.34
C SER A 746 9.38 31.60 -2.37
N SER A 747 8.31 32.02 -1.71
CA SER A 747 7.88 33.44 -1.69
C SER A 747 8.73 34.29 -0.73
N ASP A 748 9.21 33.74 0.39
CA ASP A 748 10.23 34.39 1.23
C ASP A 748 11.57 34.58 0.51
N ALA A 749 12.05 33.57 -0.22
CA ALA A 749 13.23 33.71 -1.07
C ALA A 749 13.05 34.81 -2.14
N ALA A 750 11.87 34.89 -2.78
CA ALA A 750 11.52 35.97 -3.70
C ALA A 750 11.52 37.35 -3.04
N LEU A 751 10.93 37.48 -1.84
CA LEU A 751 10.88 38.72 -1.07
C LEU A 751 12.29 39.21 -0.68
N GLN A 752 13.17 38.29 -0.28
CA GLN A 752 14.57 38.60 0.01
C GLN A 752 15.31 39.13 -1.23
N ILE A 753 15.16 38.48 -2.39
CA ILE A 753 15.77 38.94 -3.67
C ILE A 753 15.22 40.31 -4.08
N ALA A 754 13.90 40.50 -4.04
CA ALA A 754 13.25 41.76 -4.36
C ALA A 754 13.76 42.89 -3.45
N SER A 755 13.91 42.62 -2.15
CA SER A 755 14.45 43.57 -1.15
C SER A 755 15.93 43.88 -1.36
N ALA A 756 16.72 42.92 -1.85
CA ALA A 756 18.14 43.13 -2.18
C ALA A 756 18.34 44.03 -3.41
N VAL A 757 17.48 43.92 -4.42
CA VAL A 757 17.63 44.61 -5.72
C VAL A 757 16.85 45.93 -5.80
N SER A 758 15.63 45.99 -5.26
CA SER A 758 14.71 47.13 -5.40
C SER A 758 15.34 48.48 -5.01
N PRO A 759 16.06 48.64 -3.87
CA PRO A 759 16.68 49.93 -3.50
C PRO A 759 17.70 50.45 -4.52
N THR A 760 18.33 49.54 -5.28
CA THR A 760 19.29 49.92 -6.33
C THR A 760 18.57 50.36 -7.59
N LEU A 761 17.50 49.67 -7.98
CA LEU A 761 16.66 50.06 -9.11
C LEU A 761 15.91 51.38 -8.87
N SER A 762 15.50 51.67 -7.63
CA SER A 762 14.71 52.85 -7.29
C SER A 762 15.52 54.12 -7.04
N TRP A 763 16.72 54.01 -6.45
CA TRP A 763 17.44 55.17 -5.89
C TRP A 763 18.85 55.38 -6.43
N CYS A 764 19.45 54.43 -7.16
CA CYS A 764 20.81 54.59 -7.69
C CYS A 764 20.81 55.18 -9.11
N LYS A 765 21.71 56.14 -9.36
CA LYS A 765 21.95 56.69 -10.70
C LYS A 765 22.83 55.74 -11.53
N HIS A 766 22.71 55.83 -12.85
CA HIS A 766 23.56 55.09 -13.79
C HIS A 766 24.79 55.92 -14.19
N PRO A 767 26.00 55.33 -14.37
CA PRO A 767 26.37 53.94 -14.08
C PRO A 767 26.49 53.66 -12.57
N LEU A 768 26.38 52.39 -12.18
CA LEU A 768 26.49 51.96 -10.77
C LEU A 768 27.93 52.09 -10.26
N SER A 769 28.10 52.53 -9.02
CA SER A 769 29.42 52.57 -8.38
C SER A 769 29.84 51.19 -7.87
N ALA A 770 31.16 50.94 -7.80
CA ALA A 770 31.71 49.67 -7.32
C ALA A 770 31.23 49.28 -5.90
N ALA A 771 30.99 50.28 -5.02
CA ALA A 771 30.45 50.05 -3.68
C ALA A 771 28.99 49.56 -3.71
N VAL A 772 28.15 50.10 -4.61
CA VAL A 772 26.77 49.64 -4.81
C VAL A 772 26.76 48.23 -5.40
N VAL A 773 27.60 47.97 -6.42
CA VAL A 773 27.77 46.64 -7.02
C VAL A 773 28.17 45.60 -5.96
N LEU A 774 29.17 45.91 -5.12
CA LEU A 774 29.61 45.01 -4.05
C LEU A 774 28.51 44.76 -3.01
N ARG A 775 27.74 45.78 -2.63
CA ARG A 775 26.60 45.65 -1.70
C ARG A 775 25.51 44.75 -2.27
N VAL A 776 25.06 44.98 -3.52
CA VAL A 776 24.04 44.16 -4.18
C VAL A 776 24.52 42.72 -4.34
N LYS A 777 25.77 42.52 -4.76
CA LYS A 777 26.39 41.19 -4.87
C LYS A 777 26.38 40.44 -3.53
N ARG A 778 26.75 41.09 -2.43
CA ARG A 778 26.68 40.49 -1.07
C ARG A 778 25.26 40.16 -0.63
N ALA A 779 24.29 41.03 -0.93
CA ALA A 779 22.89 40.78 -0.59
C ALA A 779 22.31 39.59 -1.39
N LEU A 780 22.59 39.50 -2.70
CA LEU A 780 22.21 38.35 -3.52
C LEU A 780 22.87 37.04 -3.08
N ILE A 781 24.14 37.08 -2.66
CA ILE A 781 24.81 35.90 -2.07
C ILE A 781 24.11 35.42 -0.79
N ALA A 782 23.56 36.32 0.03
CA ALA A 782 22.82 35.93 1.24
C ALA A 782 21.47 35.24 0.91
N CYS A 783 20.83 35.59 -0.22
CA CYS A 783 19.57 35.00 -0.65
C CYS A 783 19.69 33.50 -1.04
N ASP A 784 20.89 33.04 -1.41
CA ASP A 784 21.19 31.65 -1.85
C ASP A 784 20.74 30.61 -0.81
N PHE A 785 20.84 30.91 0.48
CA PHE A 785 20.36 30.03 1.56
C PHE A 785 18.83 29.83 1.54
N GLY A 786 18.07 30.93 1.38
CA GLY A 786 16.61 30.87 1.31
C GLY A 786 16.12 30.09 0.09
N ILE A 787 16.76 30.31 -1.06
CA ILE A 787 16.44 29.57 -2.30
C ILE A 787 16.80 28.09 -2.14
N THR A 788 17.97 27.76 -1.58
CA THR A 788 18.39 26.37 -1.31
C THR A 788 17.39 25.64 -0.43
N ARG A 789 16.90 26.28 0.65
CA ARG A 789 15.86 25.74 1.53
C ARG A 789 14.58 25.44 0.75
N ALA A 790 14.12 26.35 -0.11
CA ALA A 790 12.95 26.13 -0.95
C ALA A 790 13.16 24.96 -1.96
N CYS A 791 14.32 24.92 -2.64
CA CYS A 791 14.69 23.82 -3.55
C CYS A 791 14.63 22.46 -2.87
N GLN A 792 15.20 22.34 -1.66
CA GLN A 792 15.24 21.12 -0.87
C GLN A 792 13.85 20.71 -0.36
N ALA A 793 13.03 21.67 0.08
CA ALA A 793 11.66 21.42 0.53
C ALA A 793 10.78 20.85 -0.60
N TRP A 794 10.80 21.47 -1.78
CA TRP A 794 10.09 20.94 -2.96
C TRP A 794 10.60 19.55 -3.38
N LEU A 795 11.91 19.31 -3.32
CA LEU A 795 12.48 18.01 -3.64
C LEU A 795 12.06 16.92 -2.63
N ARG A 796 12.06 17.24 -1.32
CA ARG A 796 11.58 16.31 -0.28
C ARG A 796 10.11 15.99 -0.50
N LEU A 797 9.25 16.99 -0.67
CA LEU A 797 7.82 16.80 -0.91
C LEU A 797 7.55 15.94 -2.16
N ALA A 798 8.28 16.19 -3.26
CA ALA A 798 8.19 15.39 -4.49
C ALA A 798 8.62 13.91 -4.31
N ARG A 799 9.40 13.60 -3.28
CA ARG A 799 9.88 12.25 -2.94
C ARG A 799 9.09 11.59 -1.81
N SER A 800 8.39 12.32 -0.95
CA SER A 800 7.45 11.76 0.05
C SER A 800 6.02 11.58 -0.47
N SER A 801 5.64 12.25 -1.57
CA SER A 801 4.30 12.17 -2.18
C SER A 801 4.04 10.87 -2.98
N PHE A 802 4.36 9.70 -2.41
CA PHE A 802 4.04 8.42 -3.05
C PHE A 802 2.53 8.16 -3.05
N GLY A 803 1.97 7.78 -4.20
CA GLY A 803 0.52 7.70 -4.42
C GLY A 803 -0.13 8.99 -4.94
N ALA A 804 0.65 10.06 -5.18
CA ALA A 804 0.21 11.18 -6.01
C ALA A 804 0.03 10.76 -7.47
N ASP A 805 -0.88 11.43 -8.20
CA ASP A 805 -1.03 11.18 -9.64
C ASP A 805 0.09 11.83 -10.47
N GLU A 806 0.28 11.35 -11.69
CA GLU A 806 1.36 11.77 -12.60
C GLU A 806 1.37 13.29 -12.82
N GLU A 807 0.18 13.90 -13.02
CA GLU A 807 0.01 15.37 -13.10
C GLU A 807 0.55 16.10 -11.85
N SER A 808 0.26 15.60 -10.64
CA SER A 808 0.76 16.20 -9.41
C SER A 808 2.26 15.99 -9.25
N ILE A 809 2.80 14.83 -9.61
CA ILE A 809 4.25 14.54 -9.56
C ILE A 809 5.03 15.44 -10.53
N GLU A 810 4.54 15.59 -11.76
CA GLU A 810 5.12 16.51 -12.74
C GLU A 810 5.09 17.96 -12.24
N PHE A 811 3.97 18.38 -11.64
CA PHE A 811 3.85 19.71 -11.04
C PHE A 811 4.89 19.95 -9.92
N LEU A 812 5.07 19.00 -8.99
CA LEU A 812 6.07 19.12 -7.92
C LEU A 812 7.50 19.18 -8.47
N ALA A 813 7.81 18.36 -9.49
CA ALA A 813 9.10 18.42 -10.17
C ALA A 813 9.32 19.75 -10.91
N LEU A 814 8.25 20.33 -11.47
CA LEU A 814 8.24 21.64 -12.12
C LEU A 814 8.49 22.79 -11.12
N GLN A 815 7.88 22.76 -9.93
CA GLN A 815 8.15 23.74 -8.86
C GLN A 815 9.58 23.66 -8.31
N HIS A 816 10.11 22.44 -8.13
CA HIS A 816 11.52 22.24 -7.79
C HIS A 816 12.45 22.83 -8.87
N LYS A 817 12.19 22.56 -10.16
CA LYS A 817 12.95 23.13 -11.30
C LYS A 817 12.88 24.66 -11.34
N GLN A 818 11.72 25.26 -11.02
CA GLN A 818 11.58 26.71 -10.92
C GLN A 818 12.50 27.30 -9.84
N CYS A 819 12.53 26.71 -8.64
CA CYS A 819 13.42 27.17 -7.57
C CYS A 819 14.90 27.00 -7.94
N ALA A 820 15.27 25.86 -8.55
CA ALA A 820 16.63 25.62 -9.02
C ALA A 820 17.07 26.60 -10.12
N LEU A 821 16.16 26.99 -11.02
CA LEU A 821 16.44 28.00 -12.06
C LEU A 821 16.65 29.40 -11.44
N VAL A 822 15.88 29.76 -10.42
CA VAL A 822 16.08 31.01 -9.66
C VAL A 822 17.43 30.99 -8.93
N GLN A 823 17.83 29.85 -8.37
CA GLN A 823 19.15 29.68 -7.75
C GLN A 823 20.28 29.88 -8.77
N TYR A 824 20.18 29.20 -9.92
CA TYR A 824 21.13 29.35 -11.03
C TYR A 824 21.24 30.81 -11.48
N ALA A 825 20.12 31.53 -11.63
CA ALA A 825 20.12 32.95 -11.98
C ALA A 825 20.86 33.83 -10.96
N VAL A 826 20.68 33.59 -9.66
CA VAL A 826 21.42 34.28 -8.59
C VAL A 826 22.91 33.93 -8.61
N GLN A 827 23.28 32.67 -8.92
CA GLN A 827 24.68 32.25 -9.05
C GLN A 827 25.36 32.91 -10.25
N CYS A 828 24.70 33.02 -11.40
CA CYS A 828 25.17 33.78 -12.56
C CYS A 828 25.41 35.26 -12.21
N MET A 829 24.41 35.94 -11.61
CA MET A 829 24.53 37.34 -11.18
C MET A 829 25.63 37.58 -10.13
N THR A 830 26.06 36.54 -9.41
CA THR A 830 27.11 36.62 -8.38
C THR A 830 28.45 36.04 -8.84
N GLY A 831 28.55 35.44 -10.03
CA GLY A 831 29.78 34.87 -10.58
C GLY A 831 30.31 33.65 -9.82
N ARG A 832 29.43 32.79 -9.31
CA ARG A 832 29.80 31.47 -8.78
C ARG A 832 29.72 30.43 -9.91
N GLN A 833 30.56 29.40 -9.88
CA GLN A 833 30.51 28.31 -10.86
C GLN A 833 29.12 27.68 -10.86
N ALA A 834 28.48 27.64 -12.03
CA ALA A 834 27.11 27.20 -12.19
C ALA A 834 27.09 25.88 -12.97
N SER A 835 26.58 24.80 -12.35
CA SER A 835 26.49 23.48 -12.98
C SER A 835 25.14 23.28 -13.66
N ASP A 836 25.15 23.24 -14.99
CA ASP A 836 23.95 23.04 -15.80
C ASP A 836 23.42 21.60 -15.65
N ASN A 837 22.17 21.43 -15.18
CA ASN A 837 21.50 20.14 -15.05
C ASN A 837 19.97 20.29 -14.98
N SER A 838 19.29 20.50 -16.12
CA SER A 838 17.83 20.29 -16.18
C SER A 838 17.30 19.94 -17.58
N THR A 839 16.34 19.01 -17.62
CA THR A 839 15.61 18.57 -18.84
C THR A 839 14.10 18.85 -18.71
N HIS A 840 13.38 18.87 -19.85
CA HIS A 840 12.12 19.61 -19.99
C HIS A 840 10.82 18.76 -20.08
N THR A 841 9.77 19.05 -19.27
CA THR A 841 8.35 18.59 -19.39
C THR A 841 7.39 19.51 -18.58
N GLN A 842 6.18 19.95 -19.00
CA GLN A 842 5.71 20.26 -20.38
C GLN A 842 5.09 21.68 -20.65
N LEU A 843 4.40 22.43 -19.75
CA LEU A 843 3.72 23.73 -20.08
C LEU A 843 4.17 24.97 -19.25
N LEU A 844 4.39 24.82 -17.94
CA LEU A 844 5.29 25.74 -17.18
C LEU A 844 6.67 25.80 -17.87
N LEU A 845 7.01 24.80 -18.69
CA LEU A 845 8.14 24.84 -19.61
C LEU A 845 8.24 26.06 -20.50
N GLU A 846 7.16 26.59 -21.06
CA GLU A 846 7.35 27.65 -22.05
C GLU A 846 7.90 28.90 -21.35
N GLN A 847 7.41 29.15 -20.13
CA GLN A 847 7.97 30.16 -19.22
C GLN A 847 9.36 29.77 -18.70
N LEU A 848 9.57 28.54 -18.22
CA LEU A 848 10.89 28.10 -17.72
C LEU A 848 11.96 28.03 -18.82
N ARG A 849 11.62 27.72 -20.08
CA ARG A 849 12.50 27.73 -21.25
C ARG A 849 12.79 29.17 -21.68
N SER A 850 11.79 30.05 -21.68
CA SER A 850 11.98 31.47 -21.95
C SER A 850 12.92 32.09 -20.90
N ALA A 851 12.62 31.89 -19.61
CA ALA A 851 13.45 32.33 -18.50
C ALA A 851 14.86 31.70 -18.53
N SER A 852 14.98 30.40 -18.78
CA SER A 852 16.28 29.73 -18.94
C SER A 852 17.11 30.30 -20.10
N SER A 853 16.48 30.62 -21.23
CA SER A 853 17.13 31.30 -22.36
C SER A 853 17.58 32.71 -21.97
N GLN A 854 16.75 33.49 -21.28
CA GLN A 854 17.09 34.82 -20.75
C GLN A 854 18.25 34.76 -19.75
N ILE A 855 18.25 33.80 -18.82
CA ILE A 855 19.30 33.62 -17.82
C ILE A 855 20.60 33.13 -18.48
N ALA A 856 20.53 32.27 -19.49
CA ALA A 856 21.69 31.85 -20.28
C ALA A 856 22.27 32.98 -21.14
N GLN A 857 21.48 33.99 -21.51
CA GLN A 857 22.00 35.23 -22.12
C GLN A 857 22.68 36.11 -21.06
N LEU A 858 22.08 36.28 -19.88
CA LEU A 858 22.71 37.00 -18.76
C LEU A 858 24.06 36.37 -18.34
N ALA A 859 24.15 35.04 -18.33
CA ALA A 859 25.36 34.30 -17.98
C ALA A 859 26.52 34.41 -19.00
N LYS A 860 26.25 34.88 -20.23
CA LYS A 860 27.27 35.07 -21.29
C LYS A 860 27.88 36.47 -21.30
N ASN A 861 27.34 37.41 -20.53
CA ASN A 861 27.86 38.75 -20.43
C ASN A 861 28.94 38.80 -19.34
N ASP A 862 30.21 38.94 -19.73
CA ASP A 862 31.34 39.08 -18.78
C ASP A 862 31.33 40.43 -18.02
N GLU A 863 30.46 41.37 -18.41
CA GLU A 863 30.21 42.58 -17.62
C GLU A 863 29.47 42.25 -16.32
N GLY A 864 29.99 42.76 -15.19
CA GLY A 864 29.41 42.54 -13.87
C GLY A 864 28.02 43.16 -13.67
N ILE A 865 27.56 43.25 -12.42
CA ILE A 865 26.21 43.76 -12.12
C ILE A 865 26.05 45.21 -12.63
N THR A 866 25.19 45.39 -13.64
CA THR A 866 24.80 46.69 -14.20
C THR A 866 23.32 46.97 -13.92
N MET A 867 22.87 48.20 -14.17
CA MET A 867 21.44 48.54 -14.07
C MET A 867 20.59 47.76 -15.09
N GLN A 868 21.15 47.42 -16.25
CA GLN A 868 20.44 46.69 -17.30
C GLN A 868 20.30 45.20 -16.97
N SER A 869 21.35 44.57 -16.42
CA SER A 869 21.27 43.16 -15.98
C SER A 869 20.37 42.99 -14.75
N LEU A 870 20.36 43.94 -13.81
CA LEU A 870 19.39 43.93 -12.69
C LEU A 870 17.93 44.08 -13.16
N LYS A 871 17.66 44.87 -14.20
CA LYS A 871 16.31 44.99 -14.78
C LYS A 871 15.86 43.69 -15.44
N HIS A 872 16.66 43.13 -16.35
CA HIS A 872 16.36 41.85 -17.00
C HIS A 872 16.19 40.71 -15.99
N PHE A 873 17.01 40.68 -14.94
CA PHE A 873 16.90 39.71 -13.85
C PHE A 873 15.54 39.81 -13.13
N ILE A 874 15.10 41.02 -12.78
CA ILE A 874 13.78 41.23 -12.15
C ILE A 874 12.63 40.94 -13.12
N GLU A 875 12.73 41.31 -14.39
CA GLU A 875 11.73 40.99 -15.43
C GLU A 875 11.57 39.47 -15.61
N THR A 876 12.68 38.72 -15.58
CA THR A 876 12.68 37.25 -15.62
C THR A 876 12.02 36.66 -14.37
N LEU A 877 12.37 37.15 -13.18
CA LEU A 877 11.77 36.69 -11.92
C LEU A 877 10.28 37.04 -11.85
N GLN A 878 9.86 38.18 -12.38
CA GLN A 878 8.45 38.55 -12.47
C GLN A 878 7.68 37.54 -13.31
N ALA A 879 8.15 37.20 -14.51
CA ALA A 879 7.51 36.20 -15.37
C ALA A 879 7.38 34.82 -14.68
N LEU A 880 8.35 34.42 -13.84
CA LEU A 880 8.31 33.17 -13.08
C LEU A 880 7.32 33.21 -11.90
N TYR A 881 7.33 34.27 -11.10
CA TYR A 881 6.55 34.34 -9.84
C TYR A 881 5.13 34.88 -10.00
N THR A 882 4.80 35.58 -11.08
CA THR A 882 3.42 36.03 -11.38
C THR A 882 2.67 35.05 -12.29
N TYR A 883 3.24 33.87 -12.57
CA TYR A 883 2.56 32.82 -13.33
C TYR A 883 1.44 32.18 -12.49
N PRO A 884 0.24 31.94 -13.06
CA PRO A 884 -0.85 31.30 -12.32
C PRO A 884 -0.45 29.91 -11.79
N LEU A 885 -0.54 29.72 -10.47
CA LEU A 885 -0.20 28.44 -9.85
C LEU A 885 -1.38 27.46 -9.96
N TYR A 886 -1.13 26.29 -10.54
CA TYR A 886 -2.11 25.22 -10.65
C TYR A 886 -1.98 24.29 -9.44
N MET A 887 -3.02 24.21 -8.61
CA MET A 887 -2.96 23.37 -7.42
C MET A 887 -3.06 21.88 -7.80
N PRO A 888 -2.16 21.00 -7.31
CA PRO A 888 -2.18 19.57 -7.66
C PRO A 888 -3.46 18.91 -7.14
N ARG A 889 -3.97 17.90 -7.85
CA ARG A 889 -5.17 17.15 -7.42
C ARG A 889 -4.95 16.51 -6.05
N PHE A 890 -3.75 16.00 -5.82
CA PHE A 890 -3.34 15.33 -4.58
C PHE A 890 -3.53 16.20 -3.33
N PHE A 891 -3.49 17.54 -3.45
CA PHE A 891 -3.77 18.47 -2.35
C PHE A 891 -5.20 18.34 -1.76
N PHE A 892 -6.17 17.95 -2.60
CA PHE A 892 -7.58 17.85 -2.21
C PHE A 892 -8.09 16.41 -2.11
N GLN A 893 -7.41 15.46 -2.74
CA GLN A 893 -7.89 14.08 -2.86
C GLN A 893 -6.71 13.12 -2.96
N GLN A 894 -6.26 12.64 -1.80
CA GLN A 894 -5.32 11.54 -1.69
C GLN A 894 -6.11 10.22 -1.81
N MET A 895 -5.96 9.49 -2.92
CA MET A 895 -6.70 8.25 -3.19
C MET A 895 -6.01 7.00 -2.65
N TYR A 896 -4.72 7.10 -2.36
CA TYR A 896 -3.86 6.01 -1.94
C TYR A 896 -3.10 6.43 -0.69
N SER A 897 -2.84 5.46 0.18
CA SER A 897 -2.15 5.63 1.45
C SER A 897 -1.12 4.52 1.56
N THR A 898 0.13 4.89 1.84
CA THR A 898 1.20 3.93 2.12
C THR A 898 1.81 4.26 3.47
N ASN A 899 1.55 3.41 4.46
CA ASN A 899 2.12 3.53 5.79
C ASN A 899 3.17 2.42 5.96
N ILE A 900 4.42 2.85 6.13
CA ILE A 900 5.56 1.99 6.40
C ILE A 900 5.82 2.10 7.90
N GLN A 901 5.56 1.04 8.65
CA GLN A 901 5.94 0.95 10.05
C GLN A 901 7.33 0.31 10.14
N MET A 902 8.19 0.83 11.01
CA MET A 902 9.51 0.28 11.29
C MET A 902 9.73 0.26 12.80
N SER A 903 10.27 -0.84 13.31
CA SER A 903 10.69 -1.02 14.69
C SER A 903 12.14 -1.50 14.72
N VAL A 904 12.89 -1.04 15.71
CA VAL A 904 14.27 -1.44 15.95
C VAL A 904 14.33 -2.12 17.31
N SER A 905 14.87 -3.33 17.36
CA SER A 905 14.94 -4.14 18.58
C SER A 905 16.30 -4.82 18.72
N ILE A 906 16.65 -5.20 19.95
CA ILE A 906 17.93 -5.80 20.30
C ILE A 906 17.66 -7.00 21.19
N HIS A 907 18.19 -8.17 20.81
CA HIS A 907 17.92 -9.45 21.47
C HIS A 907 16.41 -9.70 21.72
N SER A 908 15.58 -9.36 20.72
CA SER A 908 14.10 -9.46 20.78
C SER A 908 13.40 -8.59 21.84
N GLN A 909 14.11 -7.61 22.42
CA GLN A 909 13.56 -6.59 23.30
C GLN A 909 13.61 -5.22 22.61
N ILE A 910 12.51 -4.47 22.65
CA ILE A 910 12.54 -3.05 22.31
C ILE A 910 13.15 -2.32 23.52
N LYS A 911 14.27 -1.63 23.30
CA LYS A 911 14.95 -0.79 24.29
C LYS A 911 15.32 0.53 23.64
N ASP A 912 14.90 1.64 24.23
CA ASP A 912 15.20 2.98 23.73
C ASP A 912 16.70 3.32 23.87
N ASN A 913 17.33 2.79 24.93
CA ASN A 913 18.75 2.98 25.25
C ASN A 913 19.47 1.63 25.37
N ILE A 914 20.69 1.54 24.84
CA ILE A 914 21.63 0.44 25.08
C ILE A 914 22.95 0.96 25.65
N SER A 915 23.58 0.20 26.55
CA SER A 915 24.96 0.42 26.94
C SER A 915 25.86 -0.61 26.27
N VAL A 916 26.87 -0.18 25.50
CA VAL A 916 27.73 -1.05 24.70
C VAL A 916 29.18 -0.88 25.12
N SER A 917 29.90 -1.98 25.32
CA SER A 917 31.36 -1.94 25.51
C SER A 917 32.07 -1.90 24.15
N THR A 918 33.25 -1.28 24.08
CA THR A 918 33.98 -1.06 22.80
C THR A 918 34.42 -2.35 22.07
N THR A 919 34.29 -3.51 22.71
CA THR A 919 34.65 -4.84 22.19
C THR A 919 33.46 -5.73 21.87
N GLU A 920 32.23 -5.30 22.15
CA GLU A 920 31.03 -6.13 22.08
C GLU A 920 30.22 -5.90 20.79
N THR A 921 29.91 -6.99 20.08
CA THR A 921 29.07 -6.96 18.87
C THR A 921 27.61 -7.24 19.23
N ILE A 922 26.75 -6.23 19.14
CA ILE A 922 25.31 -6.36 19.42
C ILE A 922 24.53 -6.53 18.11
N PRO A 923 23.72 -7.60 17.95
CA PRO A 923 22.81 -7.73 16.82
C PRO A 923 21.62 -6.77 16.97
N ILE A 924 21.47 -5.87 16.00
CA ILE A 924 20.31 -4.99 15.86
C ILE A 924 19.36 -5.63 14.84
N GLN A 925 18.11 -5.89 15.25
CA GLN A 925 17.05 -6.36 14.39
C GLN A 925 16.16 -5.17 13.99
N VAL A 926 15.92 -5.00 12.69
CA VAL A 926 15.02 -3.98 12.15
C VAL A 926 13.86 -4.68 11.46
N ASP A 927 12.70 -4.66 12.09
CA ASP A 927 11.47 -5.24 11.57
C ASP A 927 10.55 -4.13 11.05
N GLY A 928 9.64 -4.45 10.13
CA GLY A 928 8.72 -3.46 9.60
C GLY A 928 7.56 -4.05 8.82
N VAL A 929 6.48 -3.26 8.70
CA VAL A 929 5.26 -3.62 7.98
C VAL A 929 4.96 -2.53 6.97
N ILE A 930 4.87 -2.89 5.70
CA ILE A 930 4.33 -2.01 4.66
C ILE A 930 2.85 -2.30 4.51
N SER A 931 2.01 -1.31 4.81
CA SER A 931 0.60 -1.32 4.45
C SER A 931 0.37 -0.30 3.33
N THR A 932 -0.19 -0.73 2.21
CA THR A 932 -0.49 0.17 1.09
C THR A 932 -1.82 -0.17 0.43
N THR A 933 -2.56 0.88 0.06
CA THR A 933 -3.74 0.78 -0.81
C THR A 933 -3.40 1.05 -2.29
N HIS A 934 -2.12 1.32 -2.59
CA HIS A 934 -1.63 1.61 -3.94
C HIS A 934 -1.52 0.34 -4.79
N THR A 935 -1.79 0.44 -6.09
CA THR A 935 -1.76 -0.72 -7.00
C THR A 935 -0.37 -1.10 -7.49
N VAL A 936 0.59 -0.17 -7.47
CA VAL A 936 2.00 -0.46 -7.77
C VAL A 936 2.69 -1.00 -6.52
N PRO A 937 3.32 -2.18 -6.56
CA PRO A 937 4.01 -2.74 -5.42
C PRO A 937 5.30 -1.97 -5.10
N VAL A 938 5.68 -1.98 -3.82
CA VAL A 938 7.05 -1.62 -3.42
C VAL A 938 7.97 -2.77 -3.81
N HIS A 939 9.00 -2.49 -4.61
CA HIS A 939 9.94 -3.50 -5.11
C HIS A 939 11.09 -3.77 -4.13
N SER A 940 11.62 -2.70 -3.51
CA SER A 940 12.68 -2.82 -2.51
C SER A 940 12.65 -1.65 -1.52
N LEU A 941 13.22 -1.91 -0.34
CA LEU A 941 13.45 -0.93 0.73
C LEU A 941 14.93 -0.61 0.82
N ILE A 942 15.26 0.62 1.22
CA ILE A 942 16.60 1.07 1.56
C ILE A 942 16.51 1.68 2.96
N ILE A 943 16.89 0.89 3.96
CA ILE A 943 16.98 1.35 5.34
C ILE A 943 18.38 1.93 5.56
N THR A 944 18.46 3.23 5.87
CA THR A 944 19.72 3.93 6.13
C THR A 944 19.82 4.20 7.63
N ALA A 945 20.83 3.62 8.28
CA ALA A 945 21.19 3.95 9.65
C ALA A 945 22.32 4.99 9.65
N SER A 946 22.13 6.09 10.38
CA SER A 946 23.09 7.18 10.53
C SER A 946 23.44 7.36 12.01
N MET A 947 24.75 7.38 12.32
CA MET A 947 25.24 7.60 13.68
C MET A 947 25.84 8.99 13.80
N HIS A 948 25.29 9.80 14.70
CA HIS A 948 25.79 11.13 14.98
C HIS A 948 26.59 11.12 16.28
N PHE A 949 27.91 11.24 16.16
CA PHE A 949 28.81 11.32 17.32
C PHE A 949 28.93 12.77 17.78
N PRO A 950 28.54 13.11 19.02
CA PRO A 950 28.89 14.41 19.61
C PRO A 950 30.40 14.48 19.87
N THR A 951 30.91 15.69 20.08
CA THR A 951 32.36 15.97 20.28
C THR A 951 32.97 15.38 21.55
N MET A 952 32.20 14.69 22.39
CA MET A 952 32.66 13.92 23.56
C MET A 952 32.04 12.51 23.49
N PRO A 953 32.83 11.42 23.59
CA PRO A 953 32.31 10.06 23.53
C PRO A 953 31.65 9.68 24.86
N ALA A 954 30.32 9.52 24.84
CA ALA A 954 29.55 8.93 25.94
C ALA A 954 28.20 8.42 25.44
N THR A 955 27.52 9.21 24.59
CA THR A 955 26.19 8.90 24.06
C THR A 955 26.10 9.24 22.58
N CYS A 956 25.66 8.30 21.74
CA CYS A 956 25.43 8.49 20.31
C CYS A 956 23.97 8.16 19.98
N ASN A 957 23.35 8.92 19.07
CA ASN A 957 22.04 8.58 18.53
C ASN A 957 22.22 7.91 17.16
N MET A 958 21.67 6.70 17.02
CA MET A 958 21.58 5.98 15.76
C MET A 958 20.17 6.19 15.18
N GLU A 959 20.07 6.98 14.12
CA GLU A 959 18.81 7.31 13.45
C GLU A 959 18.66 6.47 12.17
N PHE A 960 17.56 5.72 12.10
CA PHE A 960 17.15 4.89 10.97
C PHE A 960 16.10 5.64 10.16
N SER A 961 16.31 5.76 8.86
CA SER A 961 15.36 6.33 7.90
C SER A 961 15.07 5.35 6.76
N VAL A 962 13.85 5.38 6.23
CA VAL A 962 13.42 4.46 5.17
C VAL A 962 13.20 5.21 3.86
N GLU A 963 13.90 4.76 2.81
CA GLU A 963 13.54 5.04 1.42
C GLU A 963 13.06 3.75 0.75
N PHE A 964 12.33 3.86 -0.36
CA PHE A 964 11.84 2.69 -1.09
C PHE A 964 11.79 2.93 -2.59
N ILE A 965 11.78 1.83 -3.36
CA ILE A 965 11.74 1.83 -4.82
C ILE A 965 10.42 1.19 -5.28
N ASP A 966 9.70 1.85 -6.17
CA ASP A 966 8.48 1.28 -6.78
C ASP A 966 8.78 0.22 -7.85
N GLY A 967 7.85 -0.71 -8.05
CA GLY A 967 7.99 -1.81 -9.01
C GLY A 967 7.57 -1.51 -10.46
N GLU A 968 7.22 -0.26 -10.80
CA GLU A 968 6.78 0.10 -12.16
C GLU A 968 7.80 0.98 -12.90
N GLN A 969 8.30 2.03 -12.25
CA GLN A 969 9.26 2.98 -12.81
C GLN A 969 10.65 2.83 -12.19
N GLY A 970 10.78 2.14 -11.05
CA GLY A 970 12.04 2.05 -10.31
C GLY A 970 12.42 3.38 -9.65
N LYS A 971 11.45 4.27 -9.42
CA LYS A 971 11.70 5.59 -8.82
C LYS A 971 11.87 5.46 -7.30
N ARG A 972 12.77 6.27 -6.74
CA ARG A 972 13.17 6.25 -5.32
C ARG A 972 12.42 7.30 -4.50
N TRP A 973 11.59 6.82 -3.58
CA TRP A 973 10.73 7.59 -2.69
C TRP A 973 11.29 7.60 -1.26
N VAL A 974 10.90 8.61 -0.48
CA VAL A 974 11.29 8.83 0.92
C VAL A 974 10.07 8.59 1.79
N SER A 975 10.22 7.84 2.87
CA SER A 975 9.21 7.75 3.93
C SER A 975 9.57 8.72 5.05
N ASP A 976 8.58 9.33 5.68
CA ASP A 976 8.79 10.11 6.91
C ASP A 976 8.95 9.20 8.15
N THR A 977 8.80 7.88 7.98
CA THR A 977 9.09 6.88 9.01
C THR A 977 10.57 6.88 9.38
N THR A 978 10.81 7.21 10.65
CA THR A 978 12.12 7.15 11.30
C THR A 978 12.03 6.32 12.57
N ALA A 979 13.15 5.73 12.98
CA ALA A 979 13.32 5.15 14.30
C ALA A 979 14.67 5.61 14.86
N CYS A 980 14.77 5.80 16.17
CA CYS A 980 16.01 6.19 16.82
C CYS A 980 16.34 5.19 17.93
N LEU A 981 17.62 4.84 18.03
CA LEU A 981 18.19 4.02 19.09
C LEU A 981 19.30 4.83 19.76
N LYS A 982 19.23 5.01 21.08
CA LYS A 982 20.28 5.67 21.83
C LYS A 982 21.34 4.66 22.28
N VAL A 983 22.60 4.98 22.00
CA VAL A 983 23.76 4.12 22.23
C VAL A 983 24.70 4.82 23.21
N ASP A 984 24.69 4.38 24.46
CA ASP A 984 25.62 4.83 25.49
C ASP A 984 26.89 3.94 25.42
N VAL A 985 28.04 4.52 25.09
CA VAL A 985 29.31 3.78 24.97
C VAL A 985 30.01 3.81 26.31
N LYS A 986 30.32 2.63 26.87
CA LYS A 986 31.13 2.50 28.08
C LYS A 986 32.60 2.37 27.70
N ASP A 987 33.43 3.28 28.21
CA ASP A 987 34.87 3.08 28.27
C ASP A 987 35.17 1.83 29.12
N ALA A 988 36.23 1.11 28.73
CA ALA A 988 36.62 -0.19 29.28
C ALA A 988 37.45 -0.08 30.58
#